data_AF-A0AA91T1C8-F1
#
_entry.id   AF-A0AA91T1C8-F1
#
_cell.length_a   1.000
_cell.length_b   1.000
_cell.length_c   1.000
_cell.angle_alpha   90.00
_cell.angle_beta   90.00
_cell.angle_gamma   90.00
#
_symmetry.space_group_name_H-M   'P 1'
#
loop_
_entity.id
_entity.type
_entity.pdbx_description
1 polymer ?
#
loop_
_entity_poly.entity_id
_entity_poly.type
_entity_poly.pdbx_seq_one_letter_code
_entity_poly.pdbx_strand_id
1 'polypeptide(L)'
;MAPEFPLVRTFHTLMWNVRHYQPSSKRPPFRATRHAFCTNIQLQNASCAFWLKETSKDLGSKLAKQLTESTNSTSQTKPASLKLLNMRPSVLYQSNLVSGTQNNLEEPKIHPAELEVVKLFKKGDFSALYELLRNYKEQGTVVSTEIINEMVSSVQEDFPSDTTNEYLYQSAVEVPYFFGKDNLHYVSLYGRVYPCLKDLYNICQLYESTSRNDRKFIENYIWLCYHLNDLSQLQSLLYSYLKLPEYDSQTLAYVINAFVYNYDVEFSSTLFHSIVDMKKPLNESFLASTITSFTKVDALFDKTLDLLHYWINSSNCEIPYPKTIAFLLKQHYRFGTKSEITKMENLAEEYGYNNNFLVQMVKNQAQISNRDFNHKKTITAEDVKNMLAIRNSISHSKYALKIFYESYLHFLSRFSSLSMIQLMLREMKKDELPFTKFAYDTIVQYYASERKFLPLLKFISKFVSKANRFDPVYLKYIFDCFVNTYPYEAEGFAERFYIYIHGSNIPLESKQALMDACKLTKLSSTLSPVAIQRQGVELSKKYGQSQWKYIPYQPNKLSKKGQIKEQVQFRLDKGIRDIVRRGVRPDYFIIENTLKNSNEQNREALMKLLPAIRMEKYKTRLEIFHLLLSQPSKQQLRNFVSSIEETLNTSDKLLLARRLINENLYDVASSLLATVNDAELNDSRQMVKLNLSLRNNIARNDFNACVNDIAEFPLDEITLSPFIYKQCQYIEKNLARKIRASEANENSPLFGRLDIMKATLAKLKGLLGDIAARLEQDKVDIRQMIGELFTTLDAWIESTKNRDDRKI
;
A
#
# COMPACT_ATOMS: atom_id res chain seq x y z
N MET A 1 22.45 -62.03 1.14
CA MET A 1 21.69 -60.78 0.96
C MET A 1 22.57 -59.64 1.45
N ALA A 2 23.02 -58.77 0.56
CA ALA A 2 23.85 -57.60 0.92
C ALA A 2 22.98 -56.54 1.63
N PRO A 3 23.51 -55.82 2.63
CA PRO A 3 22.76 -54.76 3.30
C PRO A 3 22.61 -53.56 2.36
N GLU A 4 21.38 -53.09 2.16
CA GLU A 4 21.10 -51.85 1.42
C GLU A 4 21.81 -50.66 2.07
N PHE A 5 22.35 -49.78 1.23
CA PHE A 5 23.01 -48.55 1.65
C PHE A 5 22.04 -47.69 2.49
N PRO A 6 22.40 -47.26 3.71
CA PRO A 6 21.46 -46.69 4.68
C PRO A 6 20.72 -45.43 4.21
N LEU A 7 21.21 -44.77 3.17
CA LEU A 7 20.62 -43.56 2.58
C LEU A 7 19.48 -43.85 1.60
N VAL A 8 19.37 -45.05 1.03
CA VAL A 8 18.36 -45.37 0.00
C VAL A 8 16.96 -45.36 0.60
N ARG A 9 16.78 -45.94 1.80
CA ARG A 9 15.52 -45.85 2.56
C ARG A 9 15.18 -44.42 2.96
N THR A 10 16.17 -43.63 3.35
CA THR A 10 15.98 -42.21 3.74
C THR A 10 15.55 -41.36 2.55
N PHE A 11 16.11 -41.60 1.37
CA PHE A 11 15.74 -40.92 0.13
C PHE A 11 14.36 -41.35 -0.39
N HIS A 12 14.03 -42.65 -0.32
CA HIS A 12 12.68 -43.11 -0.67
C HIS A 12 11.61 -42.54 0.26
N THR A 13 11.91 -42.43 1.55
CA THR A 13 10.99 -41.85 2.54
C THR A 13 10.84 -40.33 2.35
N LEU A 14 11.94 -39.61 2.03
CA LEU A 14 11.91 -38.19 1.65
C LEU A 14 11.06 -37.96 0.41
N MET A 15 11.31 -38.69 -0.67
CA MET A 15 10.56 -38.59 -1.93
C MET A 15 9.08 -38.91 -1.74
N TRP A 16 8.76 -39.91 -0.91
CA TRP A 16 7.39 -40.26 -0.59
C TRP A 16 6.68 -39.17 0.22
N ASN A 17 7.33 -38.60 1.25
CA ASN A 17 6.77 -37.52 2.07
C ASN A 17 6.58 -36.21 1.28
N VAL A 18 7.49 -35.90 0.34
CA VAL A 18 7.40 -34.73 -0.54
C VAL A 18 6.25 -34.88 -1.54
N ARG A 19 6.09 -36.08 -2.13
CA ARG A 19 5.03 -36.37 -3.11
C ARG A 19 3.61 -36.28 -2.50
N HIS A 20 3.47 -36.46 -1.20
CA HIS A 20 2.18 -36.44 -0.49
C HIS A 20 1.96 -35.17 0.34
N TYR A 21 2.84 -34.17 0.21
CA TYR A 21 2.69 -32.90 0.91
C TYR A 21 1.47 -32.12 0.40
N GLN A 22 0.52 -31.79 1.29
CA GLN A 22 -0.59 -30.88 0.98
C GLN A 22 -0.41 -29.50 1.63
N PRO A 23 -0.75 -28.39 0.95
CA PRO A 23 -0.76 -27.05 1.53
C PRO A 23 -1.69 -26.95 2.74
N SER A 24 -1.33 -26.18 3.77
CA SER A 24 -2.10 -26.05 5.01
C SER A 24 -3.56 -25.63 4.81
N SER A 25 -3.85 -24.89 3.74
CA SER A 25 -5.19 -24.45 3.33
C SER A 25 -6.11 -25.56 2.83
N LYS A 26 -5.53 -26.68 2.35
CA LYS A 26 -6.26 -27.86 1.83
C LYS A 26 -6.29 -29.02 2.83
N ARG A 27 -5.66 -28.88 4.00
CA ARG A 27 -5.62 -29.92 5.04
C ARG A 27 -6.94 -29.94 5.85
N PRO A 28 -7.44 -31.12 6.23
CA PRO A 28 -8.48 -31.21 7.25
C PRO A 28 -7.97 -30.63 8.59
N PRO A 29 -8.83 -29.96 9.38
CA PRO A 29 -8.43 -29.39 10.67
C PRO A 29 -8.00 -30.50 11.63
N PHE A 30 -6.74 -30.47 12.06
CA PHE A 30 -6.16 -31.48 12.96
C PHE A 30 -6.38 -31.09 14.43
N ARG A 31 -7.08 -31.92 15.20
CA ARG A 31 -7.26 -31.77 16.66
C ARG A 31 -6.53 -32.91 17.39
N ALA A 32 -5.27 -32.65 17.73
CA ALA A 32 -4.40 -33.48 18.58
C ALA A 32 -4.11 -34.93 18.11
N THR A 33 -2.88 -35.39 18.36
CA THR A 33 -2.35 -36.69 17.93
C THR A 33 -2.91 -37.92 18.66
N ARG A 34 -3.83 -37.75 19.63
CA ARG A 34 -4.40 -38.84 20.46
C ARG A 34 -5.93 -38.93 20.42
N HIS A 35 -6.59 -38.34 19.43
CA HIS A 35 -8.05 -38.41 19.31
C HIS A 35 -8.47 -39.70 18.60
N ALA A 36 -9.43 -40.44 19.16
CA ALA A 36 -9.87 -41.77 18.67
C ALA A 36 -10.52 -41.76 17.28
N PHE A 37 -10.77 -40.59 16.69
CA PHE A 37 -11.38 -40.39 15.36
C PHE A 37 -10.40 -39.80 14.33
N CYS A 38 -9.09 -39.81 14.59
CA CYS A 38 -8.09 -39.44 13.59
C CYS A 38 -8.05 -40.49 12.47
N THR A 39 -8.22 -40.06 11.22
CA THR A 39 -8.10 -40.94 10.05
C THR A 39 -6.63 -41.17 9.69
N ASN A 40 -6.29 -42.34 9.11
CA ASN A 40 -4.92 -42.68 8.72
C ASN A 40 -4.25 -41.60 7.85
N ILE A 41 -5.03 -40.94 6.98
CA ILE A 41 -4.58 -39.83 6.11
C ILE A 41 -4.20 -38.57 6.92
N GLN A 42 -4.91 -38.25 8.00
CA GLN A 42 -4.60 -37.11 8.86
C GLN A 42 -3.33 -37.33 9.69
N LEU A 43 -3.11 -38.56 10.16
CA LEU A 43 -1.89 -38.96 10.87
C LEU A 43 -0.66 -38.99 9.94
N GLN A 44 -0.84 -39.45 8.70
CA GLN A 44 0.20 -39.47 7.66
C GLN A 44 0.64 -38.06 7.24
N ASN A 45 -0.29 -37.12 7.08
CA ASN A 45 0.04 -35.73 6.74
C ASN A 45 0.74 -34.98 7.89
N ALA A 46 0.38 -35.29 9.14
CA ALA A 46 1.06 -34.74 10.32
C ALA A 46 2.46 -35.34 10.50
N SER A 47 2.64 -36.64 10.23
CA SER A 47 3.96 -37.29 10.30
C SER A 47 4.90 -36.78 9.21
N CYS A 48 4.43 -36.54 7.98
CA CYS A 48 5.25 -35.97 6.91
C CYS A 48 5.77 -34.55 7.26
N ALA A 49 4.89 -33.71 7.82
CA ALA A 49 5.26 -32.34 8.19
C ALA A 49 6.14 -32.26 9.45
N PHE A 50 5.92 -33.14 10.43
CA PHE A 50 6.76 -33.26 11.61
C PHE A 50 8.14 -33.85 11.25
N TRP A 51 8.17 -34.89 10.41
CA TRP A 51 9.39 -35.49 9.90
C TRP A 51 10.22 -34.50 9.09
N LEU A 52 9.62 -33.71 8.18
CA LEU A 52 10.33 -32.64 7.44
C LEU A 52 10.92 -31.58 8.38
N LYS A 53 10.21 -31.24 9.46
CA LYS A 53 10.65 -30.25 10.46
C LYS A 53 11.76 -30.77 11.38
N GLU A 54 11.77 -32.05 11.70
CA GLU A 54 12.86 -32.68 12.47
C GLU A 54 14.07 -33.01 11.60
N THR A 55 13.86 -33.55 10.39
CA THR A 55 14.97 -33.86 9.47
C THR A 55 15.66 -32.62 8.95
N SER A 56 14.98 -31.47 8.79
CA SER A 56 15.65 -30.20 8.46
C SER A 56 16.59 -29.73 9.59
N LYS A 57 16.26 -30.05 10.85
CA LYS A 57 17.12 -29.75 12.00
C LYS A 57 18.30 -30.73 12.11
N ASP A 58 18.07 -32.01 11.81
CA ASP A 58 19.08 -33.06 11.91
C ASP A 58 20.05 -33.12 10.72
N LEU A 59 19.62 -32.65 9.53
CA LEU A 59 20.53 -32.44 8.38
C LEU A 59 21.52 -31.31 8.64
N GLY A 60 21.06 -30.21 9.25
CA GLY A 60 21.92 -29.08 9.62
C GLY A 60 22.99 -29.49 10.65
N SER A 61 22.64 -30.33 11.62
CA SER A 61 23.57 -30.81 12.66
C SER A 61 24.58 -31.84 12.11
N LYS A 62 24.18 -32.72 11.18
CA LYS A 62 25.06 -33.74 10.57
C LYS A 62 26.00 -33.15 9.52
N LEU A 63 25.56 -32.18 8.72
CA LEU A 63 26.43 -31.43 7.80
C LEU A 63 27.49 -30.62 8.57
N ALA A 64 27.09 -29.99 9.68
CA ALA A 64 28.02 -29.27 10.55
C ALA A 64 29.06 -30.19 11.21
N LYS A 65 28.69 -31.42 11.60
CA LYS A 65 29.61 -32.43 12.15
C LYS A 65 30.58 -33.03 11.12
N GLN A 66 30.11 -33.28 9.88
CA GLN A 66 31.01 -33.80 8.84
C GLN A 66 32.02 -32.77 8.34
N LEU A 67 31.68 -31.48 8.39
CA LEU A 67 32.60 -30.38 8.06
C LEU A 67 33.66 -30.13 9.15
N THR A 68 33.39 -30.47 10.41
CA THR A 68 34.37 -30.36 11.51
C THR A 68 35.24 -31.59 11.69
N GLU A 69 34.78 -32.78 11.28
CA GLU A 69 35.57 -34.02 11.34
C GLU A 69 36.55 -34.17 10.15
N SER A 70 36.34 -33.48 9.01
CA SER A 70 37.22 -33.60 7.83
C SER A 70 38.51 -32.77 7.87
N THR A 71 38.74 -31.97 8.92
CA THR A 71 39.93 -31.08 9.02
C THR A 71 41.05 -31.60 9.92
N ASN A 72 40.88 -32.73 10.62
CA ASN A 72 41.91 -33.29 11.49
C ASN A 72 42.22 -34.76 11.17
N SER A 73 43.05 -35.02 10.16
CA SER A 73 44.13 -36.03 10.17
C SER A 73 44.70 -36.29 8.77
N THR A 74 45.94 -35.83 8.56
CA THR A 74 46.85 -36.35 7.53
C THR A 74 47.97 -37.13 8.20
N SER A 75 48.18 -38.40 7.82
CA SER A 75 49.47 -38.94 7.32
C SER A 75 49.55 -40.48 7.31
N GLN A 76 49.97 -41.01 6.14
CA GLN A 76 50.82 -42.22 5.91
C GLN A 76 50.26 -43.61 6.34
N THR A 77 50.34 -44.73 5.61
CA THR A 77 51.10 -45.24 4.45
C THR A 77 50.39 -46.52 3.92
N LYS A 78 50.51 -46.83 2.62
CA LYS A 78 50.12 -48.09 1.92
C LYS A 78 51.11 -49.26 2.24
N PRO A 79 50.99 -50.54 1.77
CA PRO A 79 50.17 -51.10 0.67
C PRO A 79 49.62 -52.57 0.79
N ALA A 80 48.97 -53.00 -0.31
CA ALA A 80 48.81 -54.37 -0.84
C ALA A 80 47.78 -55.29 -0.16
N SER A 81 47.01 -56.15 -0.83
CA SER A 81 46.74 -56.49 -2.25
C SER A 81 45.55 -57.49 -2.21
N LEU A 82 44.61 -57.55 -3.17
CA LEU A 82 44.72 -58.39 -4.38
C LEU A 82 43.47 -58.22 -5.26
N LYS A 83 43.70 -57.81 -6.51
CA LYS A 83 43.12 -58.26 -7.81
C LYS A 83 41.57 -58.22 -7.95
N LEU A 84 40.95 -57.33 -8.74
CA LEU A 84 41.24 -56.79 -10.08
C LEU A 84 41.19 -57.87 -11.20
N LEU A 85 39.99 -58.01 -11.79
CA LEU A 85 39.71 -58.39 -13.18
C LEU A 85 38.87 -57.23 -13.75
N ASN A 86 39.54 -56.26 -14.39
CA ASN A 86 39.57 -56.08 -15.84
C ASN A 86 38.21 -55.75 -16.46
N MET A 87 37.92 -54.45 -16.59
CA MET A 87 37.71 -53.86 -17.92
C MET A 87 38.42 -52.51 -18.00
N ARG A 88 39.24 -52.37 -19.04
CA ARG A 88 40.13 -51.23 -19.29
C ARG A 88 39.38 -50.04 -19.90
N PRO A 89 39.94 -48.83 -19.71
CA PRO A 89 39.66 -47.65 -20.51
C PRO A 89 40.58 -47.58 -21.75
N SER A 90 39.99 -47.23 -22.88
CA SER A 90 40.64 -46.70 -24.09
C SER A 90 39.62 -45.70 -24.65
N VAL A 91 39.79 -44.39 -24.45
CA VAL A 91 40.61 -43.46 -25.25
C VAL A 91 40.22 -43.47 -26.72
N LEU A 92 39.66 -42.34 -27.17
CA LEU A 92 40.08 -41.46 -28.29
C LEU A 92 38.99 -40.36 -28.33
N TYR A 93 39.15 -39.13 -27.82
CA TYR A 93 40.11 -38.11 -28.25
C TYR A 93 40.42 -38.20 -29.75
N GLN A 94 39.62 -37.50 -30.55
CA GLN A 94 40.12 -36.88 -31.77
C GLN A 94 40.08 -35.37 -31.60
N SER A 95 41.23 -34.84 -31.19
CA SER A 95 41.68 -33.52 -31.56
C SER A 95 41.88 -33.48 -33.07
N ASN A 96 40.95 -32.88 -33.81
CA ASN A 96 41.30 -32.36 -35.12
C ASN A 96 41.96 -30.99 -34.91
N LEU A 97 43.30 -31.02 -34.89
CA LEU A 97 44.12 -29.89 -35.28
C LEU A 97 43.72 -29.50 -36.70
N VAL A 98 42.90 -28.46 -36.83
CA VAL A 98 42.84 -27.70 -38.09
C VAL A 98 44.09 -26.85 -38.11
N SER A 99 45.09 -27.33 -38.83
CA SER A 99 46.24 -26.53 -39.24
C SER A 99 45.73 -25.28 -39.97
N GLY A 100 46.33 -24.14 -39.60
CA GLY A 100 45.95 -22.83 -40.08
C GLY A 100 45.75 -22.77 -41.59
N THR A 101 44.56 -22.29 -41.97
CA THR A 101 44.33 -21.64 -43.25
C THR A 101 43.71 -20.29 -42.93
N GLN A 102 44.48 -19.27 -43.30
CA GLN A 102 44.21 -17.85 -43.44
C GLN A 102 42.75 -17.40 -43.28
N ASN A 103 42.58 -16.38 -42.43
CA ASN A 103 41.57 -15.32 -42.49
C ASN A 103 40.65 -15.37 -43.71
N ASN A 104 39.38 -15.69 -43.47
CA ASN A 104 38.26 -15.03 -44.12
C ASN A 104 37.16 -14.84 -43.09
N LEU A 105 36.78 -13.57 -42.90
CA LEU A 105 35.55 -13.17 -42.22
C LEU A 105 34.37 -13.78 -43.00
N GLU A 106 33.82 -14.91 -42.55
CA GLU A 106 32.49 -15.34 -42.97
C GLU A 106 31.46 -14.72 -42.02
N GLU A 107 30.61 -13.86 -42.57
CA GLU A 107 29.44 -13.31 -41.90
C GLU A 107 28.56 -14.43 -41.31
N PRO A 108 27.95 -14.24 -40.12
CA PRO A 108 27.10 -15.25 -39.52
C PRO A 108 25.92 -15.55 -40.46
N LYS A 109 25.82 -16.81 -40.93
CA LYS A 109 24.64 -17.29 -41.68
C LYS A 109 23.45 -17.35 -40.72
N ILE A 110 22.73 -16.23 -40.61
CA ILE A 110 21.46 -16.15 -39.86
C ILE A 110 20.47 -17.13 -40.49
N HIS A 111 19.93 -18.06 -39.70
CA HIS A 111 18.98 -19.04 -40.22
C HIS A 111 17.68 -18.32 -40.64
N PRO A 112 17.05 -18.66 -41.78
CA PRO A 112 15.83 -17.97 -42.25
C PRO A 112 14.67 -18.02 -41.24
N ALA A 113 14.60 -19.08 -40.43
CA ALA A 113 13.66 -19.20 -39.31
C ALA A 113 13.86 -18.14 -38.22
N GLU A 114 15.10 -17.74 -37.95
CA GLU A 114 15.45 -16.72 -36.96
C GLU A 114 15.11 -15.31 -37.45
N LEU A 115 15.27 -15.05 -38.75
CA LEU A 115 14.85 -13.79 -39.38
C LEU A 115 13.35 -13.57 -39.31
N GLU A 116 12.54 -14.62 -39.46
CA GLU A 116 11.08 -14.53 -39.35
C GLU A 116 10.63 -14.28 -37.91
N VAL A 117 11.25 -14.98 -36.96
CA VAL A 117 11.07 -14.79 -35.51
C VAL A 117 11.40 -13.35 -35.09
N VAL A 118 12.54 -12.79 -35.52
CA VAL A 118 12.91 -11.39 -35.24
C VAL A 118 11.96 -10.40 -35.93
N LYS A 119 11.45 -10.71 -37.13
CA LYS A 119 10.45 -9.86 -37.81
C LYS A 119 9.13 -9.80 -37.06
N LEU A 120 8.62 -10.94 -36.55
CA LEU A 120 7.39 -10.98 -35.76
C LEU A 120 7.56 -10.26 -34.41
N PHE A 121 8.70 -10.44 -33.76
CA PHE A 121 9.06 -9.71 -32.54
C PHE A 121 9.07 -8.19 -32.78
N LYS A 122 9.73 -7.70 -33.84
CA LYS A 122 9.74 -6.27 -34.21
C LYS A 122 8.36 -5.71 -34.58
N LYS A 123 7.45 -6.55 -35.06
CA LYS A 123 6.05 -6.17 -35.33
C LYS A 123 5.17 -6.16 -34.08
N GLY A 124 5.64 -6.69 -32.95
CA GLY A 124 4.87 -6.81 -31.71
C GLY A 124 3.79 -7.89 -31.74
N ASP A 125 3.85 -8.84 -32.68
CA ASP A 125 2.86 -9.93 -32.82
C ASP A 125 3.33 -11.18 -32.06
N PHE A 126 3.27 -11.10 -30.72
CA PHE A 126 3.76 -12.14 -29.82
C PHE A 126 2.93 -13.44 -29.88
N SER A 127 1.65 -13.34 -30.24
CA SER A 127 0.79 -14.51 -30.40
C SER A 127 1.15 -15.31 -31.64
N ALA A 128 1.34 -14.65 -32.79
CA ALA A 128 1.82 -15.32 -34.00
C ALA A 128 3.25 -15.88 -33.82
N LEU A 129 4.10 -15.17 -33.07
CA LEU A 129 5.44 -15.62 -32.73
C LEU A 129 5.42 -16.93 -31.93
N TYR A 130 4.55 -17.03 -30.92
CA TYR A 130 4.42 -18.25 -30.12
C TYR A 130 4.00 -19.46 -30.97
N GLU A 131 2.98 -19.29 -31.83
CA GLU A 131 2.51 -20.36 -32.71
C GLU A 131 3.59 -20.81 -33.71
N LEU A 132 4.36 -19.87 -34.25
CA LEU A 132 5.49 -20.17 -35.15
C LEU A 132 6.56 -21.02 -34.44
N LEU A 133 6.98 -20.62 -33.23
CA LEU A 133 8.00 -21.33 -32.46
C LEU A 133 7.51 -22.72 -32.01
N ARG A 134 6.22 -22.85 -31.70
CA ARG A 134 5.59 -24.15 -31.42
C ARG A 134 5.67 -25.07 -32.64
N ASN A 135 5.31 -24.57 -33.83
CA ASN A 135 5.38 -25.33 -35.07
C ASN A 135 6.82 -25.76 -35.40
N TYR A 136 7.80 -24.88 -35.20
CA TYR A 136 9.22 -25.23 -35.37
C TYR A 136 9.68 -26.33 -34.42
N LYS A 137 9.25 -26.29 -33.16
CA LYS A 137 9.55 -27.36 -32.20
C LYS A 137 8.90 -28.69 -32.61
N GLU A 138 7.66 -28.67 -33.08
CA GLU A 138 6.96 -29.86 -33.61
C GLU A 138 7.65 -30.44 -34.86
N GLN A 139 8.29 -29.58 -35.67
CA GLN A 139 9.07 -29.95 -36.86
C GLN A 139 10.56 -30.27 -36.55
N GLY A 140 10.98 -30.22 -35.27
CA GLY A 140 12.36 -30.49 -34.85
C GLY A 140 13.37 -29.37 -35.14
N THR A 141 12.92 -28.20 -35.57
CA THR A 141 13.76 -27.00 -35.77
C THR A 141 13.86 -26.21 -34.46
N VAL A 142 15.08 -26.00 -33.95
CA VAL A 142 15.31 -25.30 -32.68
C VAL A 142 15.96 -23.94 -32.95
N VAL A 143 15.23 -22.87 -32.65
CA VAL A 143 15.76 -21.50 -32.61
C VAL A 143 16.76 -21.35 -31.45
N SER A 144 17.84 -20.59 -31.65
CA SER A 144 18.85 -20.37 -30.61
C SER A 144 18.24 -19.77 -29.33
N THR A 145 18.66 -20.32 -28.17
CA THR A 145 18.30 -19.79 -26.84
C THR A 145 18.74 -18.34 -26.66
N GLU A 146 19.82 -17.91 -27.32
CA GLU A 146 20.31 -16.53 -27.27
C GLU A 146 19.28 -15.53 -27.80
N ILE A 147 18.60 -15.87 -28.90
CA ILE A 147 17.56 -15.03 -29.51
C ILE A 147 16.37 -14.88 -28.56
N ILE A 148 15.97 -15.96 -27.88
CA ILE A 148 14.88 -15.93 -26.89
C ILE A 148 15.29 -15.05 -25.70
N ASN A 149 16.53 -15.17 -25.24
CA ASN A 149 17.04 -14.33 -24.16
C ASN A 149 17.06 -12.85 -24.54
N GLU A 150 17.49 -12.51 -25.75
CA GLU A 150 17.49 -11.13 -26.25
C GLU A 150 16.08 -10.54 -26.35
N MET A 151 15.10 -11.32 -26.79
CA MET A 151 13.70 -10.87 -26.83
C MET A 151 13.17 -10.55 -25.45
N VAL A 152 13.39 -11.45 -24.48
CA VAL A 152 12.90 -11.25 -23.11
C VAL A 152 13.62 -10.07 -22.47
N SER A 153 14.94 -9.95 -22.63
CA SER A 153 15.72 -8.82 -22.11
C SER A 153 15.29 -7.49 -22.76
N SER A 154 15.02 -7.45 -24.06
CA SER A 154 14.52 -6.23 -24.73
C SER A 154 13.17 -5.78 -24.17
N VAL A 155 12.26 -6.71 -23.88
CA VAL A 155 10.97 -6.38 -23.27
C VAL A 155 11.12 -5.97 -21.80
N GLN A 156 12.10 -6.54 -21.09
CA GLN A 156 12.44 -6.13 -19.73
C GLN A 156 13.00 -4.70 -19.70
N GLU A 157 13.83 -4.30 -20.66
CA GLU A 157 14.35 -2.93 -20.80
C GLU A 157 13.25 -1.90 -21.13
N ASP A 158 12.18 -2.33 -21.79
CA ASP A 158 11.01 -1.49 -22.09
C ASP A 158 10.13 -1.22 -20.85
N PHE A 159 10.40 -1.84 -19.69
CA PHE A 159 9.65 -1.52 -18.47
C PHE A 159 9.97 -0.10 -17.98
N PRO A 160 8.98 0.80 -17.93
CA PRO A 160 9.19 2.14 -17.40
C PRO A 160 9.50 2.09 -15.90
N SER A 161 10.42 2.94 -15.46
CA SER A 161 10.68 3.11 -14.03
C SER A 161 9.48 3.74 -13.32
N ASP A 162 9.02 3.13 -12.24
CA ASP A 162 7.97 3.69 -11.39
C ASP A 162 8.48 4.92 -10.63
N THR A 163 8.20 6.09 -11.19
CA THR A 163 8.53 7.40 -10.61
C THR A 163 7.37 8.01 -9.81
N THR A 164 6.28 7.26 -9.60
CA THR A 164 5.09 7.80 -8.92
C THR A 164 5.19 7.74 -7.41
N ASN A 165 6.07 6.89 -6.91
CA ASN A 165 6.39 6.80 -5.51
C ASN A 165 7.55 7.75 -5.16
N GLU A 166 7.52 8.26 -3.93
CA GLU A 166 8.64 9.02 -3.36
C GLU A 166 9.93 8.20 -3.49
N TYR A 167 11.07 8.86 -3.75
CA TYR A 167 12.37 8.23 -4.00
C TYR A 167 12.73 7.09 -3.02
N LEU A 168 12.44 7.27 -1.73
CA LEU A 168 12.71 6.27 -0.68
C LEU A 168 11.93 4.95 -0.85
N TYR A 169 10.78 4.98 -1.54
CA TYR A 169 9.90 3.83 -1.79
C TYR A 169 10.08 3.24 -3.20
N GLN A 170 10.95 3.82 -4.03
CA GLN A 170 11.28 3.28 -5.34
C GLN A 170 12.17 2.05 -5.19
N SER A 171 11.72 0.93 -5.74
CA SER A 171 12.44 -0.35 -5.78
C SER A 171 13.12 -0.53 -7.13
N ALA A 172 14.22 -1.30 -7.15
CA ALA A 172 14.83 -1.78 -8.39
C ALA A 172 13.95 -2.80 -9.13
N VAL A 173 12.98 -3.40 -8.42
CA VAL A 173 12.03 -4.37 -8.97
C VAL A 173 10.66 -3.73 -9.17
N GLU A 174 10.17 -3.84 -10.39
CA GLU A 174 8.84 -3.44 -10.83
C GLU A 174 7.73 -4.25 -10.16
N VAL A 175 6.50 -3.73 -10.21
CA VAL A 175 5.33 -4.39 -9.61
C VAL A 175 4.85 -5.52 -10.52
N PRO A 176 4.57 -6.72 -9.99
CA PRO A 176 4.28 -7.87 -10.83
C PRO A 176 2.92 -7.71 -11.51
N TYR A 177 2.80 -8.24 -12.72
CA TYR A 177 1.59 -8.09 -13.55
C TYR A 177 0.33 -8.56 -12.83
N PHE A 178 0.36 -9.74 -12.18
CA PHE A 178 -0.80 -10.27 -11.46
C PHE A 178 -1.32 -9.34 -10.35
N PHE A 179 -0.47 -8.48 -9.80
CA PHE A 179 -0.82 -7.51 -8.76
C PHE A 179 -1.24 -6.17 -9.38
N GLY A 180 -0.61 -5.79 -10.50
CA GLY A 180 -0.85 -4.51 -11.15
C GLY A 180 -2.03 -4.45 -12.12
N LYS A 181 -2.46 -5.59 -12.68
CA LYS A 181 -3.47 -5.66 -13.76
C LYS A 181 -4.83 -5.00 -13.44
N ASP A 182 -5.22 -4.97 -12.17
CA ASP A 182 -6.51 -4.42 -11.72
C ASP A 182 -6.38 -2.96 -11.23
N ASN A 183 -5.16 -2.42 -11.19
CA ASN A 183 -4.87 -1.08 -10.71
C ASN A 183 -4.66 -0.12 -11.87
N LEU A 184 -5.55 0.88 -11.99
CA LEU A 184 -5.51 1.89 -13.04
C LEU A 184 -4.13 2.54 -13.22
N HIS A 185 -3.39 2.75 -12.14
CA HIS A 185 -2.06 3.35 -12.22
C HIS A 185 -1.06 2.45 -12.97
N TYR A 186 -0.99 1.17 -12.60
CA TYR A 186 -0.09 0.22 -13.23
C TYR A 186 -0.54 -0.17 -14.64
N VAL A 187 -1.85 -0.20 -14.90
CA VAL A 187 -2.39 -0.38 -16.26
C VAL A 187 -1.98 0.79 -17.17
N SER A 188 -2.05 2.03 -16.66
CA SER A 188 -1.60 3.22 -17.40
C SER A 188 -0.10 3.19 -17.67
N LEU A 189 0.70 2.76 -16.68
CA LEU A 189 2.16 2.75 -16.76
C LEU A 189 2.70 1.59 -17.62
N TYR A 190 2.21 0.37 -17.41
CA TYR A 190 2.76 -0.85 -18.00
C TYR A 190 1.91 -1.46 -19.12
N GLY A 191 0.82 -0.78 -19.54
CA GLY A 191 -0.13 -1.31 -20.52
C GLY A 191 0.47 -1.69 -21.88
N ARG A 192 1.65 -1.14 -22.23
CA ARG A 192 2.38 -1.55 -23.45
C ARG A 192 3.07 -2.91 -23.31
N VAL A 193 3.50 -3.28 -22.10
CA VAL A 193 4.32 -4.47 -21.85
C VAL A 193 3.50 -5.62 -21.29
N TYR A 194 2.49 -5.34 -20.46
CA TYR A 194 1.64 -6.36 -19.84
C TYR A 194 1.03 -7.38 -20.82
N PRO A 195 0.54 -7.00 -22.01
CA PRO A 195 -0.05 -7.95 -22.95
C PRO A 195 0.91 -9.04 -23.44
N CYS A 196 2.20 -8.75 -23.61
CA CYS A 196 3.16 -9.71 -24.21
C CYS A 196 3.74 -10.72 -23.21
N LEU A 197 3.65 -10.46 -21.90
CA LEU A 197 4.27 -11.31 -20.87
C LEU A 197 3.77 -12.75 -20.88
N LYS A 198 2.48 -12.95 -21.17
CA LYS A 198 1.88 -14.29 -21.22
C LYS A 198 2.48 -15.13 -22.34
N ASP A 199 2.63 -14.54 -23.53
CA ASP A 199 3.15 -15.25 -24.69
C ASP A 199 4.65 -15.56 -24.52
N LEU A 200 5.43 -14.60 -23.99
CA LEU A 200 6.85 -14.81 -23.66
C LEU A 200 7.05 -15.94 -22.64
N TYR A 201 6.21 -16.02 -21.60
CA TYR A 201 6.25 -17.13 -20.65
C TYR A 201 5.97 -18.48 -21.33
N ASN A 202 4.96 -18.54 -22.20
CA ASN A 202 4.66 -19.77 -22.93
C ASN A 202 5.84 -20.18 -23.84
N ILE A 203 6.54 -19.22 -24.45
CA ILE A 203 7.77 -19.46 -25.22
C ILE A 203 8.87 -20.04 -24.32
N CYS A 204 9.15 -19.43 -23.16
CA CYS A 204 10.14 -19.98 -22.22
C CYS A 204 9.77 -21.39 -21.74
N GLN A 205 8.49 -21.66 -21.48
CA GLN A 205 8.02 -22.99 -21.10
C GLN A 205 8.29 -24.03 -22.21
N LEU A 206 8.15 -23.65 -23.48
CA LEU A 206 8.51 -24.54 -24.60
C LEU A 206 10.02 -24.84 -24.64
N TYR A 207 10.88 -23.91 -24.26
CA TYR A 207 12.34 -24.08 -24.37
C TYR A 207 13.02 -24.55 -23.08
N GLU A 208 12.26 -24.79 -22.02
CA GLU A 208 12.78 -25.21 -20.71
C GLU A 208 13.62 -26.49 -20.79
N SER A 209 13.20 -27.49 -21.57
CA SER A 209 13.90 -28.78 -21.67
C SER A 209 15.28 -28.67 -22.33
N THR A 210 15.47 -27.71 -23.24
CA THR A 210 16.70 -27.51 -24.01
C THR A 210 17.62 -26.46 -23.39
N SER A 211 17.06 -25.48 -22.69
CA SER A 211 17.78 -24.27 -22.25
C SER A 211 18.05 -24.22 -20.74
N ARG A 212 17.78 -25.30 -20.00
CA ARG A 212 17.88 -25.33 -18.53
C ARG A 212 19.28 -25.08 -17.96
N ASN A 213 20.33 -25.25 -18.76
CA ASN A 213 21.71 -25.03 -18.32
C ASN A 213 22.20 -23.59 -18.56
N ASP A 214 21.42 -22.77 -19.27
CA ASP A 214 21.76 -21.37 -19.53
C ASP A 214 21.31 -20.48 -18.35
N ARG A 215 22.27 -19.76 -17.76
CA ARG A 215 22.04 -18.81 -16.66
C ARG A 215 21.04 -17.72 -17.06
N LYS A 216 21.23 -17.09 -18.22
CA LYS A 216 20.42 -15.94 -18.64
C LYS A 216 18.98 -16.37 -18.92
N PHE A 217 18.81 -17.57 -19.46
CA PHE A 217 17.49 -18.18 -19.64
C PHE A 217 16.78 -18.43 -18.30
N ILE A 218 17.48 -18.96 -17.28
CA ILE A 218 16.89 -19.16 -15.95
C ILE A 218 16.46 -17.82 -15.34
N GLU A 219 17.32 -16.79 -15.41
CA GLU A 219 17.04 -15.44 -14.87
C GLU A 219 15.79 -14.83 -15.54
N ASN A 220 15.73 -14.86 -16.87
CA ASN A 220 14.59 -14.41 -17.68
C ASN A 220 13.31 -15.20 -17.37
N TYR A 221 13.41 -16.51 -17.15
CA TYR A 221 12.24 -17.33 -16.86
C TYR A 221 11.73 -17.12 -15.43
N ILE A 222 12.62 -16.89 -14.46
CA ILE A 222 12.27 -16.46 -13.09
C ILE A 222 11.48 -15.15 -13.13
N TRP A 223 11.95 -14.19 -13.93
CA TRP A 223 11.28 -12.90 -14.12
C TRP A 223 9.85 -13.06 -14.67
N LEU A 224 9.66 -13.88 -15.71
CA LEU A 224 8.33 -14.17 -16.25
C LEU A 224 7.42 -14.90 -15.24
N CYS A 225 7.96 -15.85 -14.47
CA CYS A 225 7.23 -16.54 -13.39
C CYS A 225 6.77 -15.57 -12.30
N TYR A 226 7.59 -14.57 -11.95
CA TYR A 226 7.24 -13.50 -11.02
C TYR A 226 6.03 -12.69 -11.50
N HIS A 227 6.00 -12.27 -12.77
CA HIS A 227 4.88 -11.50 -13.32
C HIS A 227 3.58 -12.31 -13.41
N LEU A 228 3.65 -13.58 -13.81
CA LEU A 228 2.48 -14.43 -14.05
C LEU A 228 2.02 -15.23 -12.82
N ASN A 229 2.69 -15.09 -11.69
CA ASN A 229 2.34 -15.74 -10.43
C ASN A 229 2.47 -17.28 -10.43
N ASP A 230 3.39 -17.84 -11.20
CA ASP A 230 3.68 -19.28 -11.17
C ASP A 230 4.72 -19.60 -10.08
N LEU A 231 4.23 -19.76 -8.86
CA LEU A 231 5.08 -20.07 -7.70
C LEU A 231 5.68 -21.49 -7.76
N SER A 232 5.05 -22.41 -8.49
CA SER A 232 5.51 -23.80 -8.57
C SER A 232 6.75 -23.92 -9.45
N GLN A 233 6.71 -23.28 -10.61
CA GLN A 233 7.84 -23.24 -11.52
C GLN A 233 8.97 -22.38 -10.96
N LEU A 234 8.63 -21.23 -10.35
CA LEU A 234 9.60 -20.37 -9.66
C LEU A 234 10.43 -21.14 -8.62
N GLN A 235 9.83 -22.05 -7.85
CA GLN A 235 10.54 -22.88 -6.88
C GLN A 235 11.52 -23.87 -7.55
N SER A 236 11.13 -24.47 -8.68
CA SER A 236 11.98 -25.42 -9.41
C SER A 236 13.18 -24.71 -10.06
N LEU A 237 12.95 -23.51 -10.58
CA LEU A 237 13.97 -22.64 -11.17
C LEU A 237 14.91 -22.11 -10.10
N LEU A 238 14.39 -21.65 -8.95
CA LEU A 238 15.21 -21.22 -7.82
C LEU A 238 16.17 -22.31 -7.36
N TYR A 239 15.70 -23.56 -7.23
CA TYR A 239 16.56 -24.67 -6.84
C TYR A 239 17.72 -24.89 -7.82
N SER A 240 17.46 -24.69 -9.12
CA SER A 240 18.48 -24.78 -10.16
C SER A 240 19.44 -23.57 -10.10
N TYR A 241 18.90 -22.37 -9.87
CA TYR A 241 19.63 -21.12 -9.79
C TYR A 241 20.59 -21.05 -8.59
N LEU A 242 20.17 -21.51 -7.41
CA LEU A 242 21.00 -21.50 -6.19
C LEU A 242 22.27 -22.37 -6.30
N LYS A 243 22.34 -23.28 -7.28
CA LYS A 243 23.55 -24.07 -7.57
C LYS A 243 24.62 -23.29 -8.34
N LEU A 244 24.26 -22.16 -8.96
CA LEU A 244 25.21 -21.32 -9.68
C LEU A 244 26.21 -20.66 -8.73
N PRO A 245 27.45 -20.37 -9.16
CA PRO A 245 28.50 -19.83 -8.29
C PRO A 245 28.17 -18.42 -7.77
N GLU A 246 27.51 -17.61 -8.60
CA GLU A 246 27.16 -16.22 -8.33
C GLU A 246 25.66 -16.02 -8.43
N TYR A 247 25.15 -15.05 -7.66
CA TYR A 247 23.75 -14.67 -7.68
C TYR A 247 23.59 -13.24 -8.15
N ASP A 248 22.61 -13.02 -9.02
CA ASP A 248 22.10 -11.70 -9.31
C ASP A 248 21.06 -11.29 -8.25
N SER A 249 21.22 -10.08 -7.72
CA SER A 249 20.41 -9.58 -6.60
C SER A 249 18.99 -9.22 -7.04
N GLN A 250 18.82 -8.79 -8.30
CA GLN A 250 17.51 -8.49 -8.86
C GLN A 250 16.71 -9.78 -9.09
N THR A 251 17.35 -10.82 -9.61
CA THR A 251 16.77 -12.17 -9.78
C THR A 251 16.32 -12.76 -8.46
N LEU A 252 17.15 -12.69 -7.41
CA LEU A 252 16.76 -13.13 -6.06
C LEU A 252 15.60 -12.28 -5.50
N ALA A 253 15.59 -10.98 -5.76
CA ALA A 253 14.51 -10.10 -5.35
C ALA A 253 13.18 -10.46 -6.05
N TYR A 254 13.17 -10.82 -7.34
CA TYR A 254 11.96 -11.31 -8.02
C TYR A 254 11.38 -12.55 -7.34
N VAL A 255 12.25 -13.50 -6.94
CA VAL A 255 11.83 -14.71 -6.24
C VAL A 255 11.18 -14.40 -4.90
N ILE A 256 11.84 -13.61 -4.05
CA ILE A 256 11.29 -13.25 -2.73
C ILE A 256 10.01 -12.44 -2.90
N ASN A 257 10.02 -11.44 -3.77
CA ASN A 257 8.89 -10.53 -3.99
C ASN A 257 7.66 -11.28 -4.52
N ALA A 258 7.83 -12.35 -5.30
CA ALA A 258 6.71 -13.19 -5.73
C ALA A 258 5.88 -13.69 -4.54
N PHE A 259 6.53 -14.19 -3.49
CA PHE A 259 5.83 -14.66 -2.29
C PHE A 259 5.29 -13.50 -1.43
N VAL A 260 6.01 -12.37 -1.37
CA VAL A 260 5.57 -11.17 -0.65
C VAL A 260 4.27 -10.62 -1.22
N TYR A 261 4.16 -10.44 -2.55
CA TYR A 261 2.95 -9.98 -3.22
C TYR A 261 1.79 -11.00 -3.19
N ASN A 262 2.05 -12.24 -2.77
CA ASN A 262 1.01 -13.23 -2.42
C ASN A 262 0.60 -13.21 -0.95
N TYR A 263 1.13 -12.27 -0.14
CA TYR A 263 0.89 -12.16 1.29
C TYR A 263 1.45 -13.33 2.13
N ASP A 264 2.50 -14.00 1.65
CA ASP A 264 3.23 -15.05 2.37
C ASP A 264 4.59 -14.51 2.91
N VAL A 265 4.52 -13.46 3.72
CA VAL A 265 5.69 -12.73 4.24
C VAL A 265 6.55 -13.58 5.16
N GLU A 266 5.95 -14.42 6.01
CA GLU A 266 6.68 -15.31 6.92
C GLU A 266 7.57 -16.31 6.16
N PHE A 267 7.01 -16.89 5.09
CA PHE A 267 7.76 -17.79 4.22
C PHE A 267 8.88 -17.03 3.49
N SER A 268 8.57 -15.84 2.97
CA SER A 268 9.52 -14.96 2.30
C SER A 268 10.71 -14.61 3.20
N SER A 269 10.47 -14.30 4.48
CA SER A 269 11.52 -14.02 5.48
C SER A 269 12.38 -15.25 5.75
N THR A 270 11.77 -16.43 5.90
CA THR A 270 12.52 -17.68 6.10
C THR A 270 13.39 -18.02 4.88
N LEU A 271 12.85 -17.83 3.68
CA LEU A 271 13.58 -18.03 2.43
C LEU A 271 14.74 -17.04 2.29
N PHE A 272 14.53 -15.77 2.65
CA PHE A 272 15.58 -14.75 2.68
C PHE A 272 16.74 -15.17 3.59
N HIS A 273 16.46 -15.59 4.84
CA HIS A 273 17.50 -16.07 5.75
C HIS A 273 18.26 -17.27 5.17
N SER A 274 17.53 -18.21 4.55
CA SER A 274 18.14 -19.40 3.93
C SER A 274 19.08 -19.05 2.77
N ILE A 275 18.80 -17.98 2.02
CA ILE A 275 19.67 -17.50 0.94
C ILE A 275 20.92 -16.83 1.51
N VAL A 276 20.77 -16.02 2.56
CA VAL A 276 21.91 -15.40 3.26
C VAL A 276 22.83 -16.48 3.86
N ASP A 277 22.25 -17.55 4.41
CA ASP A 277 22.99 -18.70 4.97
C ASP A 277 23.82 -19.50 3.97
N MET A 278 23.61 -19.30 2.67
CA MET A 278 24.47 -19.90 1.63
C MET A 278 25.87 -19.30 1.62
N LYS A 279 26.13 -18.22 2.39
CA LYS A 279 27.43 -17.56 2.57
C LYS A 279 28.10 -17.06 1.28
N LYS A 280 27.30 -16.87 0.22
CA LYS A 280 27.75 -16.23 -1.01
C LYS A 280 27.59 -14.71 -0.89
N PRO A 281 28.43 -13.91 -1.59
CA PRO A 281 28.33 -12.46 -1.52
C PRO A 281 26.97 -11.97 -2.01
N LEU A 282 26.31 -11.12 -1.22
CA LEU A 282 25.01 -10.53 -1.54
C LEU A 282 25.10 -9.00 -1.53
N ASN A 283 24.55 -8.39 -2.58
CA ASN A 283 24.49 -6.93 -2.71
C ASN A 283 23.29 -6.36 -1.94
N GLU A 284 23.47 -5.14 -1.44
CA GLU A 284 22.48 -4.37 -0.69
C GLU A 284 21.11 -4.24 -1.38
N SER A 285 21.09 -4.15 -2.71
CA SER A 285 19.87 -4.00 -3.51
C SER A 285 18.84 -5.11 -3.29
N PHE A 286 19.30 -6.31 -2.92
CA PHE A 286 18.44 -7.44 -2.54
C PHE A 286 17.66 -7.14 -1.24
N LEU A 287 18.35 -6.61 -0.21
CA LEU A 287 17.74 -6.17 1.04
C LEU A 287 16.77 -5.00 0.76
N ALA A 288 17.23 -3.96 0.06
CA ALA A 288 16.44 -2.76 -0.21
C ALA A 288 15.12 -3.09 -0.95
N SER A 289 15.19 -3.94 -1.97
CA SER A 289 14.02 -4.36 -2.76
C SER A 289 13.06 -5.21 -1.92
N THR A 290 13.58 -6.10 -1.08
CA THR A 290 12.76 -6.94 -0.20
C THR A 290 12.02 -6.11 0.85
N ILE A 291 12.71 -5.18 1.54
CA ILE A 291 12.10 -4.29 2.54
C ILE A 291 11.04 -3.39 1.89
N THR A 292 11.32 -2.89 0.69
CA THR A 292 10.36 -2.06 -0.05
C THR A 292 9.08 -2.84 -0.36
N SER A 293 9.20 -4.09 -0.83
CA SER A 293 8.06 -4.97 -1.08
C SER A 293 7.31 -5.33 0.20
N PHE A 294 8.00 -5.60 1.31
CA PHE A 294 7.38 -5.83 2.62
C PHE A 294 6.53 -4.62 3.04
N THR A 295 7.03 -3.41 2.80
CA THR A 295 6.30 -2.18 3.10
C THR A 295 5.08 -2.01 2.18
N LYS A 296 5.20 -2.33 0.88
CA LYS A 296 4.10 -2.26 -0.09
C LYS A 296 2.92 -3.18 0.26
N VAL A 297 3.16 -4.34 0.89
CA VAL A 297 2.11 -5.29 1.29
C VAL A 297 1.64 -5.13 2.75
N ASP A 298 2.09 -4.08 3.45
CA ASP A 298 1.84 -3.86 4.88
C ASP A 298 2.26 -5.07 5.75
N ALA A 299 3.48 -5.56 5.55
CA ALA A 299 4.09 -6.56 6.43
C ALA A 299 4.14 -6.07 7.90
N LEU A 300 4.17 -7.02 8.84
CA LEU A 300 4.44 -6.71 10.25
C LEU A 300 5.83 -6.09 10.37
N PHE A 301 5.93 -5.00 11.14
CA PHE A 301 7.17 -4.26 11.30
C PHE A 301 8.30 -5.13 11.87
N ASP A 302 7.98 -6.03 12.80
CA ASP A 302 8.95 -6.97 13.37
C ASP A 302 9.62 -7.84 12.30
N LYS A 303 8.91 -8.21 11.22
CA LYS A 303 9.49 -8.96 10.10
C LYS A 303 10.49 -8.15 9.30
N THR A 304 10.33 -6.83 9.26
CA THR A 304 11.31 -5.93 8.65
C THR A 304 12.57 -5.81 9.51
N LEU A 305 12.39 -5.77 10.84
CA LEU A 305 13.50 -5.77 11.79
C LEU A 305 14.29 -7.09 11.74
N ASP A 306 13.59 -8.23 11.66
CA ASP A 306 14.19 -9.55 11.54
C ASP A 306 15.16 -9.61 10.34
N LEU A 307 14.74 -9.14 9.16
CA LEU A 307 15.58 -9.08 7.96
C LEU A 307 16.81 -8.21 8.16
N LEU A 308 16.64 -7.02 8.73
CA LEU A 308 17.73 -6.08 8.98
C LEU A 308 18.75 -6.66 9.96
N HIS A 309 18.28 -7.21 11.07
CA HIS A 309 19.15 -7.84 12.07
C HIS A 309 19.90 -9.04 11.50
N TYR A 310 19.26 -9.85 10.66
CA TYR A 310 19.94 -10.96 9.99
C TYR A 310 21.02 -10.49 9.04
N TRP A 311 20.73 -9.45 8.26
CA TRP A 311 21.64 -8.88 7.28
C TRP A 311 22.90 -8.30 7.92
N ILE A 312 22.76 -7.45 8.95
CA ILE A 312 23.88 -6.77 9.61
C ILE A 312 24.82 -7.76 10.31
N ASN A 313 24.27 -8.87 10.82
CA ASN A 313 25.05 -9.89 11.53
C ASN A 313 25.73 -10.90 10.59
N SER A 314 25.47 -10.83 9.28
CA SER A 314 25.99 -11.79 8.29
C SER A 314 27.23 -11.23 7.58
N SER A 315 28.32 -12.00 7.54
CA SER A 315 29.61 -11.55 7.00
C SER A 315 29.67 -11.47 5.48
N ASN A 316 28.71 -12.07 4.77
CA ASN A 316 28.64 -12.11 3.31
C ASN A 316 27.73 -11.02 2.71
N CYS A 317 27.24 -10.10 3.54
CA CYS A 317 26.30 -9.05 3.15
C CYS A 317 26.98 -7.69 3.08
N GLU A 318 26.66 -6.90 2.05
CA GLU A 318 27.14 -5.53 1.90
C GLU A 318 26.50 -4.58 2.93
N ILE A 319 27.21 -3.50 3.29
CA ILE A 319 26.69 -2.47 4.19
C ILE A 319 25.48 -1.77 3.54
N PRO A 320 24.34 -1.62 4.25
CA PRO A 320 23.16 -0.94 3.73
C PRO A 320 23.43 0.50 3.28
N TYR A 321 22.91 0.89 2.12
CA TYR A 321 23.15 2.23 1.58
C TYR A 321 22.36 3.32 2.33
N PRO A 322 22.79 4.61 2.26
CA PRO A 322 22.11 5.70 2.96
C PRO A 322 20.61 5.80 2.66
N LYS A 323 20.19 5.48 1.43
CA LYS A 323 18.78 5.43 1.02
C LYS A 323 18.00 4.41 1.85
N THR A 324 18.53 3.20 2.01
CA THR A 324 17.89 2.11 2.75
C THR A 324 17.87 2.37 4.25
N ILE A 325 18.96 2.93 4.79
CA ILE A 325 19.00 3.40 6.19
C ILE A 325 17.96 4.50 6.43
N ALA A 326 17.87 5.51 5.56
CA ALA A 326 16.86 6.56 5.69
C ALA A 326 15.43 5.99 5.58
N PHE A 327 15.20 5.03 4.69
CA PHE A 327 13.92 4.36 4.55
C PHE A 327 13.54 3.54 5.79
N LEU A 328 14.47 2.75 6.32
CA LEU A 328 14.30 2.00 7.57
C LEU A 328 14.03 2.94 8.74
N LEU A 329 14.78 4.02 8.86
CA LEU A 329 14.58 5.04 9.89
C LEU A 329 13.17 5.66 9.80
N LYS A 330 12.68 5.93 8.58
CA LYS A 330 11.30 6.40 8.34
C LYS A 330 10.26 5.40 8.83
N GLN A 331 10.48 4.09 8.67
CA GLN A 331 9.60 3.05 9.22
C GLN A 331 9.72 2.95 10.75
N HIS A 332 10.91 3.10 11.32
CA HIS A 332 11.12 3.12 12.78
C HIS A 332 10.38 4.27 13.45
N TYR A 333 10.42 5.48 12.89
CA TYR A 333 9.62 6.60 13.42
C TYR A 333 8.12 6.39 13.32
N ARG A 334 7.66 5.51 12.41
CA ARG A 334 6.24 5.22 12.19
C ARG A 334 5.70 4.11 13.09
N PHE A 335 6.53 3.11 13.42
CA PHE A 335 6.08 1.88 14.10
C PHE A 335 6.94 1.46 15.30
N GLY A 336 8.18 1.93 15.38
CA GLY A 336 9.15 1.56 16.38
C GLY A 336 8.89 2.20 17.74
N THR A 337 9.42 1.57 18.77
CA THR A 337 9.54 2.11 20.12
C THR A 337 10.69 3.11 20.19
N LYS A 338 10.72 3.95 21.24
CA LYS A 338 11.84 4.89 21.46
C LYS A 338 13.21 4.20 21.48
N SER A 339 13.30 3.01 22.09
CA SER A 339 14.54 2.24 22.14
C SER A 339 14.97 1.72 20.76
N GLU A 340 14.04 1.20 19.96
CA GLU A 340 14.32 0.74 18.59
C GLU A 340 14.75 1.90 17.68
N ILE A 341 14.14 3.08 17.84
CA ILE A 341 14.52 4.30 17.12
C ILE A 341 15.97 4.70 17.45
N THR A 342 16.33 4.78 18.74
CA THR A 342 17.70 5.13 19.15
C THR A 342 18.73 4.13 18.62
N LYS A 343 18.42 2.83 18.61
CA LYS A 343 19.31 1.83 18.01
C LYS A 343 19.53 2.06 16.51
N MET A 344 18.45 2.37 15.77
CA MET A 344 18.54 2.66 14.34
C MET A 344 19.29 3.98 14.06
N GLU A 345 19.12 4.98 14.92
CA GLU A 345 19.88 6.24 14.86
C GLU A 345 21.38 5.97 15.07
N ASN A 346 21.74 5.24 16.14
CA ASN A 346 23.11 4.84 16.44
C ASN A 346 23.76 4.08 15.27
N LEU A 347 23.03 3.13 14.66
CA LEU A 347 23.50 2.40 13.48
C LEU A 347 23.80 3.34 12.30
N ALA A 348 22.97 4.35 12.08
CA ALA A 348 23.22 5.35 11.04
C ALA A 348 24.47 6.21 11.36
N GLU A 349 24.78 6.43 12.64
CA GLU A 349 26.01 7.13 13.06
C GLU A 349 27.25 6.25 12.86
N GLU A 350 27.17 4.97 13.22
CA GLU A 350 28.24 3.97 13.05
C GLU A 350 28.65 3.84 11.58
N TYR A 351 27.68 3.90 10.65
CA TYR A 351 27.95 3.90 9.20
C TYR A 351 28.32 5.29 8.64
N GLY A 352 28.41 6.33 9.46
CA GLY A 352 28.82 7.67 9.03
C GLY A 352 27.74 8.44 8.24
N TYR A 353 26.47 8.07 8.34
CA TYR A 353 25.37 8.66 7.55
C TYR A 353 24.65 9.82 8.23
N ASN A 354 25.11 10.28 9.39
CA ASN A 354 24.50 11.40 10.12
C ASN A 354 24.44 12.72 9.35
N ASN A 355 25.43 12.97 8.49
CA ASN A 355 25.48 14.15 7.62
C ASN A 355 24.80 13.93 6.26
N ASN A 356 24.28 12.73 5.99
CA ASN A 356 23.58 12.45 4.74
C ASN A 356 22.21 13.15 4.73
N PHE A 357 21.92 13.88 3.66
CA PHE A 357 20.70 14.68 3.56
C PHE A 357 19.41 13.83 3.65
N LEU A 358 19.41 12.57 3.19
CA LEU A 358 18.24 11.69 3.29
C LEU A 358 17.92 11.34 4.74
N VAL A 359 18.95 11.04 5.53
CA VAL A 359 18.82 10.74 6.96
C VAL A 359 18.36 11.98 7.71
N GLN A 360 19.00 13.14 7.50
CA GLN A 360 18.61 14.40 8.13
C GLN A 360 17.18 14.82 7.78
N MET A 361 16.80 14.65 6.51
CA MET A 361 15.44 14.93 6.03
C MET A 361 14.41 14.05 6.75
N VAL A 362 14.65 12.74 6.85
CA VAL A 362 13.74 11.81 7.55
C VAL A 362 13.64 12.16 9.04
N LYS A 363 14.77 12.46 9.69
CA LYS A 363 14.80 12.92 11.10
C LYS A 363 13.94 14.18 11.29
N ASN A 364 14.11 15.20 10.46
CA ASN A 364 13.35 16.44 10.54
C ASN A 364 11.84 16.22 10.27
N GLN A 365 11.49 15.48 9.21
CA GLN A 365 10.10 15.14 8.91
C GLN A 365 9.42 14.39 10.06
N ALA A 366 10.13 13.46 10.70
CA ALA A 366 9.61 12.70 11.84
C ALA A 366 9.41 13.55 13.09
N GLN A 367 10.33 14.46 13.39
CA GLN A 367 10.19 15.43 14.49
C GLN A 367 8.94 16.28 14.33
N ILE A 368 8.64 16.74 13.11
CA ILE A 368 7.43 17.51 12.81
C ILE A 368 6.19 16.61 12.90
N SER A 369 6.20 15.41 12.30
CA SER A 369 5.02 14.55 12.25
C SER A 369 4.61 13.99 13.62
N ASN A 370 5.57 13.79 14.53
CA ASN A 370 5.33 13.18 15.83
C ASN A 370 5.13 14.19 16.97
N ARG A 371 5.06 15.49 16.66
CA ARG A 371 4.91 16.58 17.64
C ARG A 371 3.59 16.51 18.42
N ASP A 372 2.50 16.12 17.77
CA ASP A 372 1.16 16.01 18.38
C ASP A 372 0.32 14.90 17.72
N PHE A 373 -0.92 14.72 18.17
CA PHE A 373 -1.87 13.73 17.61
C PHE A 373 -2.69 14.25 16.43
N ASN A 374 -2.55 15.52 16.07
CA ASN A 374 -3.25 16.11 14.94
C ASN A 374 -2.73 15.50 13.62
N HIS A 375 -3.59 15.44 12.61
CA HIS A 375 -3.19 15.09 11.25
C HIS A 375 -2.38 16.20 10.59
N LYS A 376 -2.82 17.46 10.70
CA LYS A 376 -2.05 18.62 10.21
C LYS A 376 -1.15 19.16 11.31
N LYS A 377 0.06 19.53 10.94
CA LYS A 377 1.14 19.97 11.82
C LYS A 377 1.43 21.44 11.61
N THR A 378 1.55 22.16 12.71
CA THR A 378 2.06 23.53 12.71
C THR A 378 3.55 23.50 12.38
N ILE A 379 3.94 24.15 11.28
CA ILE A 379 5.34 24.30 10.87
C ILE A 379 5.88 25.59 11.48
N THR A 380 6.92 25.47 12.32
CA THR A 380 7.55 26.61 13.00
C THR A 380 8.64 27.26 12.14
N ALA A 381 9.07 28.47 12.51
CA ALA A 381 10.20 29.12 11.83
C ALA A 381 11.50 28.31 11.92
N GLU A 382 11.74 27.62 13.04
CA GLU A 382 12.91 26.75 13.20
C GLU A 382 12.82 25.51 12.30
N ASP A 383 11.64 24.93 12.12
CA ASP A 383 11.44 23.83 11.18
C ASP A 383 11.84 24.26 9.75
N VAL A 384 11.43 25.46 9.32
CA VAL A 384 11.79 26.02 8.01
C VAL A 384 13.29 26.26 7.92
N LYS A 385 13.92 26.79 8.96
CA LYS A 385 15.38 27.00 9.01
C LYS A 385 16.13 25.68 8.86
N ASN A 386 15.68 24.61 9.53
CA ASN A 386 16.26 23.28 9.41
C ASN A 386 16.08 22.68 8.01
N MET A 387 14.90 22.86 7.39
CA MET A 387 14.66 22.45 6.00
C MET A 387 15.64 23.15 5.05
N LEU A 388 15.80 24.47 5.18
CA LEU A 388 16.69 25.26 4.34
C LEU A 388 18.17 24.94 4.59
N ALA A 389 18.56 24.61 5.83
CA ALA A 389 19.91 24.17 6.15
C ALA A 389 20.26 22.86 5.41
N ILE A 390 19.35 21.88 5.41
CA ILE A 390 19.52 20.63 4.65
C ILE A 390 19.56 20.92 3.14
N ARG A 391 18.70 21.81 2.63
CA ARG A 391 18.74 22.22 1.20
C ARG A 391 20.08 22.85 0.82
N ASN A 392 20.61 23.72 1.67
CA ASN A 392 21.87 24.42 1.41
C ASN A 392 23.07 23.48 1.36
N SER A 393 23.09 22.41 2.17
CA SER A 393 24.18 21.42 2.15
C SER A 393 24.27 20.63 0.84
N ILE A 394 23.16 20.51 0.10
CA ILE A 394 23.08 19.80 -1.18
C ILE A 394 22.92 20.71 -2.41
N SER A 395 23.09 22.02 -2.23
CA SER A 395 22.88 23.04 -3.27
C SER A 395 23.70 22.82 -4.55
N HIS A 396 24.81 22.09 -4.46
CA HIS A 396 25.68 21.75 -5.58
C HIS A 396 25.14 20.63 -6.48
N SER A 397 24.14 19.85 -6.06
CA SER A 397 23.62 18.69 -6.79
C SER A 397 22.15 18.87 -7.16
N LYS A 398 21.88 19.12 -8.45
CA LYS A 398 20.50 19.22 -8.97
C LYS A 398 19.68 17.95 -8.73
N TYR A 399 20.31 16.77 -8.80
CA TYR A 399 19.65 15.50 -8.52
C TYR A 399 19.23 15.37 -7.05
N ALA A 400 20.13 15.70 -6.12
CA ALA A 400 19.81 15.66 -4.69
C ALA A 400 18.73 16.70 -4.32
N LEU A 401 18.82 17.91 -4.88
CA LEU A 401 17.81 18.96 -4.70
C LEU A 401 16.44 18.50 -5.21
N LYS A 402 16.36 17.84 -6.38
CA LYS A 402 15.12 17.26 -6.89
C LYS A 402 14.50 16.29 -5.88
N ILE A 403 15.26 15.33 -5.36
CA ILE A 403 14.78 14.35 -4.37
C ILE A 403 14.30 15.05 -3.09
N PHE A 404 15.06 16.03 -2.62
CA PHE A 404 14.73 16.83 -1.45
C PHE A 404 13.38 17.53 -1.62
N TYR A 405 13.19 18.28 -2.73
CA TYR A 405 11.95 19.01 -2.98
C TYR A 405 10.76 18.08 -3.16
N GLU A 406 10.91 16.99 -3.90
CA GLU A 406 9.85 16.00 -4.08
C GLU A 406 9.42 15.38 -2.74
N SER A 407 10.37 15.02 -1.87
CA SER A 407 10.05 14.48 -0.55
C SER A 407 9.36 15.50 0.36
N TYR A 408 9.85 16.75 0.43
CA TYR A 408 9.20 17.78 1.25
C TYR A 408 7.84 18.21 0.68
N LEU A 409 7.65 18.25 -0.64
CA LEU A 409 6.33 18.49 -1.24
C LEU A 409 5.35 17.38 -0.85
N HIS A 410 5.77 16.11 -0.90
CA HIS A 410 4.96 14.98 -0.47
C HIS A 410 4.65 15.01 1.02
N PHE A 411 5.63 15.39 1.85
CA PHE A 411 5.43 15.54 3.28
C PHE A 411 4.46 16.68 3.62
N LEU A 412 4.68 17.87 3.06
CA LEU A 412 3.89 19.07 3.34
C LEU A 412 2.48 19.00 2.76
N SER A 413 2.27 18.33 1.62
CA SER A 413 0.92 18.09 1.11
C SER A 413 0.08 17.29 2.10
N ARG A 414 0.68 16.29 2.75
CA ARG A 414 -0.01 15.48 3.75
C ARG A 414 -0.19 16.22 5.07
N PHE A 415 0.89 16.79 5.60
CA PHE A 415 0.93 17.26 7.00
C PHE A 415 0.79 18.76 7.17
N SER A 416 0.72 19.57 6.10
CA SER A 416 0.73 21.02 6.21
C SER A 416 -0.31 21.71 5.32
N SER A 417 -0.22 23.04 5.27
CA SER A 417 -1.07 23.96 4.52
C SER A 417 -0.50 24.27 3.13
N LEU A 418 -1.34 24.84 2.27
CA LEU A 418 -0.95 25.26 0.93
C LEU A 418 0.19 26.29 0.93
N SER A 419 0.31 27.13 1.96
CA SER A 419 1.38 28.14 2.04
C SER A 419 2.78 27.51 2.10
N MET A 420 2.93 26.38 2.80
CA MET A 420 4.19 25.65 2.87
C MET A 420 4.51 24.92 1.56
N ILE A 421 3.49 24.40 0.88
CA ILE A 421 3.65 23.84 -0.47
C ILE A 421 4.14 24.94 -1.43
N GLN A 422 3.52 26.12 -1.40
CA GLN A 422 3.93 27.26 -2.21
C GLN A 422 5.35 27.74 -1.89
N LEU A 423 5.76 27.71 -0.62
CA LEU A 423 7.14 28.00 -0.23
C LEU A 423 8.12 27.06 -0.94
N MET A 424 7.91 25.74 -0.85
CA MET A 424 8.77 24.76 -1.52
C MET A 424 8.80 24.93 -3.04
N LEU A 425 7.66 25.22 -3.67
CA LEU A 425 7.60 25.49 -5.12
C LEU A 425 8.38 26.75 -5.51
N ARG A 426 8.36 27.80 -4.67
CA ARG A 426 9.14 29.02 -4.91
C ARG A 426 10.64 28.74 -4.78
N GLU A 427 11.05 27.99 -3.77
CA GLU A 427 12.46 27.62 -3.59
C GLU A 427 12.94 26.71 -4.73
N MET A 428 12.15 25.73 -5.14
CA MET A 428 12.46 24.88 -6.29
C MET A 428 12.62 25.69 -7.59
N LYS A 429 11.80 26.74 -7.78
CA LYS A 429 11.93 27.65 -8.92
C LYS A 429 13.19 28.53 -8.84
N LYS A 430 13.58 28.98 -7.65
CA LYS A 430 14.84 29.73 -7.45
C LYS A 430 16.06 28.87 -7.81
N ASP A 431 15.95 27.57 -7.60
CA ASP A 431 16.99 26.58 -7.93
C ASP A 431 16.96 26.13 -9.39
N GLU A 432 16.13 26.77 -10.22
CA GLU A 432 15.97 26.48 -11.64
C GLU A 432 15.60 25.02 -11.94
N LEU A 433 14.88 24.37 -11.02
CA LEU A 433 14.41 23.01 -11.20
C LEU A 433 13.00 23.00 -11.81
N PRO A 434 12.78 22.28 -12.94
CA PRO A 434 11.46 22.14 -13.52
C PRO A 434 10.58 21.27 -12.61
N PHE A 435 9.30 21.62 -12.50
CA PHE A 435 8.33 20.81 -11.77
C PHE A 435 8.14 19.46 -12.47
N THR A 436 8.31 18.39 -11.72
CA THR A 436 8.20 17.02 -12.22
C THR A 436 6.75 16.54 -12.23
N LYS A 437 6.46 15.47 -12.99
CA LYS A 437 5.16 14.78 -12.94
C LYS A 437 4.79 14.41 -11.49
N PHE A 438 5.74 13.90 -10.71
CA PHE A 438 5.54 13.57 -9.29
C PHE A 438 5.09 14.78 -8.45
N ALA A 439 5.69 15.95 -8.68
CA ALA A 439 5.30 17.19 -7.99
C ALA A 439 3.84 17.60 -8.35
N TYR A 440 3.49 17.55 -9.64
CA TYR A 440 2.12 17.82 -10.09
C TYR A 440 1.10 16.83 -9.49
N ASP A 441 1.41 15.54 -9.53
CA ASP A 441 0.56 14.47 -9.00
C ASP A 441 0.34 14.63 -7.49
N THR A 442 1.40 15.00 -6.75
CA THR A 442 1.34 15.28 -5.32
C THR A 442 0.38 16.45 -5.01
N ILE A 443 0.42 17.53 -5.81
CA ILE A 443 -0.47 18.69 -5.63
C ILE A 443 -1.91 18.36 -6.03
N VAL A 444 -2.11 17.55 -7.08
CA VAL A 444 -3.43 17.04 -7.46
C VAL A 444 -4.03 16.22 -6.32
N GLN A 445 -3.26 15.28 -5.76
CA GLN A 445 -3.67 14.47 -4.62
C GLN A 445 -3.95 15.32 -3.37
N TYR A 446 -3.18 16.38 -3.14
CA TYR A 446 -3.44 17.36 -2.07
C TYR A 446 -4.86 17.91 -2.17
N TYR A 447 -5.21 18.53 -3.31
CA TYR A 447 -6.55 19.11 -3.47
C TYR A 447 -7.67 18.05 -3.42
N ALA A 448 -7.42 16.86 -3.94
CA ALA A 448 -8.36 15.74 -3.83
C ALA A 448 -8.60 15.36 -2.35
N SER A 449 -7.53 15.25 -1.56
CA SER A 449 -7.61 14.89 -0.13
C SER A 449 -8.27 15.97 0.74
N GLU A 450 -8.02 17.24 0.42
CA GLU A 450 -8.62 18.40 1.08
C GLU A 450 -10.03 18.71 0.58
N ARG A 451 -10.54 17.93 -0.40
CA ARG A 451 -11.88 18.08 -0.99
C ARG A 451 -12.09 19.46 -1.62
N LYS A 452 -11.07 19.95 -2.32
CA LYS A 452 -11.07 21.27 -2.98
C LYS A 452 -11.15 21.10 -4.50
N PHE A 453 -12.37 20.84 -5.00
CA PHE A 453 -12.63 20.57 -6.41
C PHE A 453 -12.30 21.74 -7.35
N LEU A 454 -12.74 22.97 -7.03
CA LEU A 454 -12.49 24.12 -7.91
C LEU A 454 -11.00 24.45 -8.05
N PRO A 455 -10.24 24.52 -6.95
CA PRO A 455 -8.79 24.71 -7.03
C PRO A 455 -8.11 23.59 -7.83
N LEU A 456 -8.54 22.34 -7.68
CA LEU A 456 -8.02 21.22 -8.46
C LEU A 456 -8.24 21.42 -9.96
N LEU A 457 -9.46 21.75 -10.37
CA LEU A 457 -9.80 21.94 -11.79
C LEU A 457 -9.00 23.09 -12.42
N LYS A 458 -8.90 24.21 -11.71
CA LYS A 458 -8.08 25.36 -12.13
C LYS A 458 -6.60 25.00 -12.22
N PHE A 459 -6.09 24.18 -11.30
CA PHE A 459 -4.71 23.71 -11.32
C PHE A 459 -4.42 22.80 -12.52
N ILE A 460 -5.34 21.86 -12.82
CA ILE A 460 -5.20 20.93 -13.96
C ILE A 460 -5.24 21.70 -15.29
N SER A 461 -6.26 22.55 -15.48
CA SER A 461 -6.43 23.34 -16.72
C SER A 461 -5.27 24.31 -16.96
N LYS A 462 -4.76 24.98 -15.91
CA LYS A 462 -3.73 26.02 -16.08
C LYS A 462 -2.31 25.46 -16.16
N PHE A 463 -2.01 24.39 -15.41
CA PHE A 463 -0.63 23.92 -15.23
C PHE A 463 -0.44 22.47 -15.71
N VAL A 464 -1.18 21.52 -15.15
CA VAL A 464 -0.92 20.08 -15.40
C VAL A 464 -1.09 19.73 -16.87
N SER A 465 -2.19 20.17 -17.49
CA SER A 465 -2.50 19.87 -18.89
C SER A 465 -1.50 20.42 -19.90
N LYS A 466 -0.78 21.49 -19.53
CA LYS A 466 0.25 22.10 -20.37
C LYS A 466 1.59 21.40 -20.21
N ALA A 467 1.92 21.01 -18.98
CA ALA A 467 3.20 20.41 -18.63
C ALA A 467 3.27 18.91 -18.93
N ASN A 468 2.21 18.15 -18.61
CA ASN A 468 2.20 16.70 -18.64
C ASN A 468 1.30 16.16 -19.76
N ARG A 469 1.63 14.95 -20.24
CA ARG A 469 0.71 14.15 -21.05
C ARG A 469 -0.49 13.69 -20.22
N PHE A 470 -1.62 13.52 -20.89
CA PHE A 470 -2.82 12.99 -20.26
C PHE A 470 -2.59 11.56 -19.76
N ASP A 471 -2.99 11.31 -18.51
CA ASP A 471 -2.96 10.01 -17.84
C ASP A 471 -4.37 9.73 -17.29
N PRO A 472 -5.00 8.58 -17.62
CA PRO A 472 -6.34 8.23 -17.11
C PRO A 472 -6.50 8.33 -15.60
N VAL A 473 -5.42 8.21 -14.83
CA VAL A 473 -5.44 8.35 -13.36
C VAL A 473 -5.95 9.74 -12.92
N TYR A 474 -5.74 10.81 -13.70
CA TYR A 474 -6.25 12.14 -13.36
C TYR A 474 -7.78 12.19 -13.33
N LEU A 475 -8.46 11.42 -14.18
CA LEU A 475 -9.93 11.33 -14.18
C LEU A 475 -10.45 10.75 -12.87
N LYS A 476 -9.74 9.76 -12.32
CA LYS A 476 -10.06 9.21 -11.00
C LYS A 476 -9.90 10.28 -9.92
N TYR A 477 -8.81 11.06 -9.91
CA TYR A 477 -8.63 12.12 -8.91
C TYR A 477 -9.70 13.21 -9.00
N ILE A 478 -10.09 13.59 -10.23
CA ILE A 478 -11.17 14.55 -10.47
C ILE A 478 -12.50 14.01 -9.94
N PHE A 479 -12.81 12.75 -10.26
CA PHE A 479 -14.02 12.07 -9.79
C PHE A 479 -14.07 11.98 -8.27
N ASP A 480 -12.98 11.50 -7.66
CA ASP A 480 -12.87 11.34 -6.22
C ASP A 480 -13.01 12.69 -5.51
N CYS A 481 -12.38 13.74 -6.04
CA CYS A 481 -12.48 15.09 -5.50
C CYS A 481 -13.92 15.61 -5.58
N PHE A 482 -14.57 15.50 -6.75
CA PHE A 482 -15.95 15.96 -6.94
C PHE A 482 -16.92 15.29 -5.96
N VAL A 483 -16.90 13.95 -5.89
CA VAL A 483 -17.81 13.19 -5.02
C VAL A 483 -17.61 13.54 -3.55
N ASN A 484 -16.37 13.79 -3.13
CA ASN A 484 -16.09 14.17 -1.74
C ASN A 484 -16.42 15.63 -1.41
N THR A 485 -16.37 16.55 -2.39
CA THR A 485 -16.74 17.96 -2.24
C THR A 485 -18.26 18.17 -2.32
N TYR A 486 -18.90 17.56 -3.32
CA TYR A 486 -20.33 17.71 -3.65
C TYR A 486 -21.06 16.36 -3.60
N PRO A 487 -21.11 15.67 -2.46
CA PRO A 487 -21.67 14.31 -2.38
C PRO A 487 -23.17 14.25 -2.71
N TYR A 488 -23.88 15.38 -2.69
CA TYR A 488 -25.30 15.50 -3.01
C TYR A 488 -25.57 15.64 -4.52
N GLU A 489 -24.61 16.11 -5.32
CA GLU A 489 -24.68 16.12 -6.79
C GLU A 489 -23.95 14.94 -7.44
N ALA A 490 -23.35 14.06 -6.63
CA ALA A 490 -22.46 12.98 -7.07
C ALA A 490 -23.14 11.98 -8.03
N GLU A 491 -24.41 11.64 -7.83
CA GLU A 491 -25.11 10.66 -8.70
C GLU A 491 -25.25 11.21 -10.13
N GLY A 492 -25.74 12.44 -10.27
CA GLY A 492 -25.89 13.08 -11.58
C GLY A 492 -24.54 13.37 -12.26
N PHE A 493 -23.51 13.69 -11.49
CA PHE A 493 -22.15 13.80 -12.03
C PHE A 493 -21.62 12.45 -12.53
N ALA A 494 -21.80 11.37 -11.78
CA ALA A 494 -21.30 10.05 -12.16
C ALA A 494 -21.96 9.54 -13.45
N GLU A 495 -23.27 9.73 -13.62
CA GLU A 495 -23.97 9.39 -14.86
C GLU A 495 -23.33 10.10 -16.07
N ARG A 496 -23.13 11.42 -15.97
CA ARG A 496 -22.47 12.20 -17.04
C ARG A 496 -21.03 11.78 -17.27
N PHE A 497 -20.30 11.52 -16.19
CA PHE A 497 -18.92 11.05 -16.25
C PHE A 497 -18.82 9.71 -16.99
N TYR A 498 -19.69 8.74 -16.67
CA TYR A 498 -19.71 7.45 -17.36
C TYR A 498 -20.02 7.58 -18.85
N ILE A 499 -21.02 8.41 -19.21
CA ILE A 499 -21.34 8.71 -20.62
C ILE A 499 -20.10 9.28 -21.33
N TYR A 500 -19.42 10.25 -20.68
CA TYR A 500 -18.19 10.83 -21.19
C TYR A 500 -17.07 9.78 -21.38
N ILE A 501 -16.82 8.91 -20.40
CA ILE A 501 -15.79 7.85 -20.51
C ILE A 501 -16.07 6.92 -21.69
N HIS A 502 -17.33 6.51 -21.88
CA HIS A 502 -17.70 5.67 -23.02
C HIS A 502 -17.41 6.37 -24.36
N GLY A 503 -17.78 7.65 -24.50
CA GLY A 503 -17.55 8.45 -25.72
C GLY A 503 -16.12 8.94 -25.94
N SER A 504 -15.28 8.96 -24.89
CA SER A 504 -13.93 9.50 -24.95
C SER A 504 -12.92 8.60 -25.72
N ASN A 505 -11.82 9.21 -26.17
CA ASN A 505 -10.75 8.55 -26.91
C ASN A 505 -9.69 7.82 -26.04
N ILE A 506 -10.11 7.28 -24.90
CA ILE A 506 -9.23 6.59 -23.93
C ILE A 506 -9.04 5.11 -24.32
N PRO A 507 -7.87 4.47 -24.09
CA PRO A 507 -7.68 3.04 -24.34
C PRO A 507 -8.72 2.16 -23.62
N LEU A 508 -9.18 1.09 -24.29
CA LEU A 508 -10.27 0.25 -23.80
C LEU A 508 -9.98 -0.37 -22.42
N GLU A 509 -8.76 -0.87 -22.21
CA GLU A 509 -8.33 -1.46 -20.94
C GLU A 509 -8.40 -0.45 -19.78
N SER A 510 -7.99 0.80 -20.05
CA SER A 510 -8.07 1.89 -19.07
C SER A 510 -9.51 2.32 -18.79
N LYS A 511 -10.42 2.25 -19.77
CA LYS A 511 -11.84 2.57 -19.57
C LYS A 511 -12.47 1.63 -18.55
N GLN A 512 -12.28 0.32 -18.69
CA GLN A 512 -12.86 -0.65 -17.75
C GLN A 512 -12.31 -0.46 -16.34
N ALA A 513 -10.99 -0.37 -16.19
CA ALA A 513 -10.35 -0.14 -14.89
C ALA A 513 -10.83 1.17 -14.23
N LEU A 514 -11.03 2.24 -15.01
CA LEU A 514 -11.56 3.51 -14.53
C LEU A 514 -13.02 3.39 -14.08
N MET A 515 -13.87 2.73 -14.86
CA MET A 515 -15.28 2.50 -14.52
C MET A 515 -15.41 1.69 -13.22
N ASP A 516 -14.54 0.69 -13.02
CA ASP A 516 -14.49 -0.09 -11.79
C ASP A 516 -13.95 0.70 -10.59
N ALA A 517 -13.02 1.63 -10.82
CA ALA A 517 -12.48 2.51 -9.78
C ALA A 517 -13.45 3.63 -9.36
N CYS A 518 -14.33 4.08 -10.25
CA CYS A 518 -15.22 5.23 -10.05
C CYS A 518 -16.66 4.86 -9.67
N LYS A 519 -16.90 3.70 -9.05
CA LYS A 519 -18.25 3.29 -8.62
C LYS A 519 -18.74 4.06 -7.39
N LEU A 520 -20.05 4.21 -7.25
CA LEU A 520 -20.69 4.88 -6.11
C LEU A 520 -21.49 3.90 -5.24
N THR A 521 -21.54 4.16 -3.93
CA THR A 521 -22.42 3.49 -2.98
C THR A 521 -23.26 4.50 -2.20
N LYS A 522 -24.56 4.21 -2.05
CA LYS A 522 -25.48 5.03 -1.25
C LYS A 522 -25.26 4.79 0.24
N LEU A 523 -25.25 5.87 1.01
CA LEU A 523 -25.08 5.90 2.47
C LEU A 523 -26.33 6.46 3.14
N SER A 524 -26.49 6.18 4.43
CA SER A 524 -27.56 6.75 5.26
C SER A 524 -27.27 8.15 5.80
N SER A 525 -26.09 8.72 5.49
CA SER A 525 -25.67 10.02 6.00
C SER A 525 -26.37 11.16 5.25
N THR A 526 -26.87 12.15 5.98
CA THR A 526 -27.46 13.36 5.39
C THR A 526 -26.42 14.35 4.88
N LEU A 527 -25.19 14.31 5.41
CA LEU A 527 -24.06 15.14 4.99
C LEU A 527 -23.36 14.57 3.74
N SER A 528 -23.29 13.24 3.66
CA SER A 528 -22.63 12.51 2.57
C SER A 528 -23.53 11.35 2.15
N PRO A 529 -24.60 11.60 1.37
CA PRO A 529 -25.58 10.58 0.99
C PRO A 529 -24.98 9.50 0.08
N VAL A 530 -23.85 9.80 -0.54
CA VAL A 530 -23.11 8.90 -1.41
C VAL A 530 -21.64 8.91 -1.01
N ALA A 531 -20.97 7.78 -1.23
CA ALA A 531 -19.52 7.67 -1.18
C ALA A 531 -19.01 6.84 -2.36
N ILE A 532 -17.73 7.00 -2.67
CA ILE A 532 -17.06 6.14 -3.64
C ILE A 532 -17.08 4.72 -3.09
N GLN A 533 -17.55 3.77 -3.92
CA GLN A 533 -17.47 2.37 -3.63
C GLN A 533 -15.99 2.03 -3.49
N ARG A 534 -15.56 1.73 -2.28
CA ARG A 534 -14.27 1.07 -2.11
C ARG A 534 -14.36 -0.24 -2.88
N GLN A 535 -13.52 -0.41 -3.90
CA GLN A 535 -13.23 -1.72 -4.46
C GLN A 535 -13.05 -2.65 -3.25
N GLY A 536 -13.83 -3.74 -3.23
CA GLY A 536 -14.11 -4.45 -1.99
C GLY A 536 -12.85 -4.88 -1.24
N VAL A 537 -13.04 -5.42 -0.04
CA VAL A 537 -12.02 -6.17 0.72
C VAL A 537 -11.49 -7.39 -0.07
N GLU A 538 -11.83 -7.54 -1.33
CA GLU A 538 -11.33 -8.49 -2.32
C GLU A 538 -9.89 -8.15 -2.77
N LEU A 539 -9.01 -7.83 -1.83
CA LEU A 539 -7.67 -8.42 -1.91
C LEU A 539 -7.88 -9.92 -1.78
N SER A 540 -8.30 -10.57 -2.88
CA SER A 540 -8.64 -12.00 -2.92
C SER A 540 -7.52 -12.85 -2.32
N LYS A 541 -6.29 -12.35 -2.36
CA LYS A 541 -5.11 -12.97 -1.75
C LYS A 541 -4.98 -12.71 -0.23
N LYS A 542 -5.20 -11.48 0.27
CA LYS A 542 -5.12 -11.14 1.71
C LYS A 542 -6.35 -11.62 2.49
N TYR A 543 -7.55 -11.43 1.93
CA TYR A 543 -8.85 -11.62 2.57
C TYR A 543 -9.82 -12.49 1.75
N GLY A 544 -9.33 -13.48 1.01
CA GLY A 544 -10.13 -14.27 0.04
C GLY A 544 -11.31 -15.08 0.58
N GLN A 545 -11.56 -15.09 1.89
CA GLN A 545 -12.67 -15.82 2.49
C GLN A 545 -13.91 -14.93 2.66
N SER A 546 -15.11 -15.48 2.44
CA SER A 546 -16.37 -14.73 2.49
C SER A 546 -16.67 -14.08 3.85
N GLN A 547 -16.06 -14.57 4.93
CA GLN A 547 -16.21 -14.06 6.29
C GLN A 547 -15.54 -12.67 6.49
N TRP A 548 -14.72 -12.22 5.55
CA TRP A 548 -14.09 -10.88 5.56
C TRP A 548 -14.96 -9.78 4.96
N LYS A 549 -16.11 -10.13 4.35
CA LYS A 549 -17.06 -9.16 3.79
C LYS A 549 -17.50 -8.14 4.84
N TYR A 550 -17.69 -6.88 4.43
CA TYR A 550 -18.09 -5.81 5.35
C TYR A 550 -19.34 -6.18 6.15
N ILE A 551 -19.28 -5.97 7.47
CA ILE A 551 -20.39 -6.20 8.38
C ILE A 551 -21.13 -4.88 8.59
N PRO A 552 -22.36 -4.70 8.04
CA PRO A 552 -23.12 -3.49 8.28
C PRO A 552 -23.55 -3.44 9.75
N TYR A 553 -23.26 -2.33 10.41
CA TYR A 553 -23.72 -2.11 11.79
C TYR A 553 -25.24 -1.95 11.80
N GLN A 554 -25.95 -2.92 12.38
CA GLN A 554 -27.42 -2.93 12.45
C GLN A 554 -27.86 -3.24 13.89
N PRO A 555 -28.15 -2.22 14.72
CA PRO A 555 -28.46 -2.43 16.14
C PRO A 555 -29.74 -3.26 16.36
N ASN A 556 -30.68 -3.28 15.41
CA ASN A 556 -32.05 -3.76 15.65
C ASN A 556 -32.57 -4.87 14.70
N LYS A 557 -31.76 -5.50 13.84
CA LYS A 557 -32.26 -6.56 12.91
C LYS A 557 -31.90 -7.96 13.37
N LEU A 558 -32.87 -8.74 13.85
CA LEU A 558 -32.70 -10.11 14.36
C LEU A 558 -32.22 -11.14 13.31
N SER A 559 -32.72 -11.08 12.08
CA SER A 559 -32.49 -12.10 11.04
C SER A 559 -31.04 -12.21 10.54
N LYS A 560 -30.22 -11.17 10.72
CA LYS A 560 -28.79 -11.18 10.35
C LYS A 560 -27.84 -11.37 11.54
N LYS A 561 -28.34 -11.44 12.78
CA LYS A 561 -27.50 -11.55 13.99
C LYS A 561 -26.64 -12.81 14.01
N GLY A 562 -27.17 -13.95 13.52
CA GLY A 562 -26.44 -15.22 13.45
C GLY A 562 -25.20 -15.15 12.54
N GLN A 563 -25.40 -14.77 11.28
CA GLN A 563 -24.32 -14.61 10.30
C GLN A 563 -23.27 -13.58 10.73
N ILE A 564 -23.71 -12.45 11.31
CA ILE A 564 -22.79 -11.42 11.84
C ILE A 564 -21.96 -11.98 12.98
N LYS A 565 -22.58 -12.71 13.92
CA LYS A 565 -21.88 -13.33 15.05
C LYS A 565 -20.85 -14.36 14.57
N GLU A 566 -21.20 -15.19 13.59
CA GLU A 566 -20.28 -16.16 12.98
C GLU A 566 -19.10 -15.48 12.28
N GLN A 567 -19.34 -14.40 11.53
CA GLN A 567 -18.27 -13.64 10.87
C GLN A 567 -17.34 -12.98 11.88
N VAL A 568 -17.87 -12.36 12.93
CA VAL A 568 -17.08 -11.75 14.01
C VAL A 568 -16.27 -12.81 14.74
N GLN A 569 -16.88 -13.93 15.11
CA GLN A 569 -16.21 -15.02 15.81
C GLN A 569 -15.08 -15.61 14.94
N PHE A 570 -15.35 -15.85 13.66
CA PHE A 570 -14.34 -16.30 12.71
C PHE A 570 -13.14 -15.34 12.68
N ARG A 571 -13.38 -14.02 12.58
CA ARG A 571 -12.29 -13.02 12.50
C ARG A 571 -11.43 -13.02 13.76
N LEU A 572 -12.04 -13.16 14.93
CA LEU A 572 -11.35 -13.14 16.21
C LEU A 572 -10.55 -14.43 16.46
N ASP A 573 -11.18 -15.58 16.26
CA ASP A 573 -10.58 -16.87 16.62
C ASP A 573 -9.52 -17.33 15.62
N LYS A 574 -9.76 -17.05 14.33
CA LYS A 574 -8.98 -17.60 13.22
C LYS A 574 -8.47 -16.51 12.28
N GLY A 575 -9.35 -15.67 11.76
CA GLY A 575 -9.04 -14.77 10.65
C GLY A 575 -7.85 -13.83 10.92
N ILE A 576 -7.92 -13.02 11.97
CA ILE A 576 -6.87 -12.04 12.31
C ILE A 576 -5.57 -12.77 12.66
N ARG A 577 -5.67 -13.87 13.42
CA ARG A 577 -4.53 -14.71 13.79
C ARG A 577 -3.82 -15.28 12.57
N ASP A 578 -4.57 -15.77 11.58
CA ASP A 578 -4.03 -16.32 10.34
C ASP A 578 -3.29 -15.25 9.53
N ILE A 579 -3.80 -14.02 9.48
CA ILE A 579 -3.13 -12.89 8.79
C ILE A 579 -1.82 -12.53 9.49
N VAL A 580 -1.85 -12.38 10.81
CA VAL A 580 -0.66 -12.09 11.62
C VAL A 580 0.37 -13.21 11.47
N ARG A 581 -0.06 -14.48 11.46
CA ARG A 581 0.81 -15.64 11.25
C ARG A 581 1.50 -15.63 9.88
N ARG A 582 0.86 -15.08 8.84
CA ARG A 582 1.50 -14.92 7.52
C ARG A 582 2.54 -13.79 7.49
N GLY A 583 2.71 -13.05 8.59
CA GLY A 583 3.64 -11.93 8.68
C GLY A 583 3.03 -10.61 8.16
N VAL A 584 1.71 -10.52 8.01
CA VAL A 584 1.02 -9.37 7.43
C VAL A 584 0.19 -8.66 8.50
N ARG A 585 0.15 -7.33 8.45
CA ARG A 585 -0.68 -6.53 9.34
C ARG A 585 -2.15 -6.50 8.86
N PRO A 586 -3.13 -6.74 9.75
CA PRO A 586 -4.54 -6.51 9.44
C PRO A 586 -4.86 -5.03 9.22
N ASP A 587 -5.71 -4.71 8.25
CA ASP A 587 -6.11 -3.34 7.98
C ASP A 587 -6.94 -2.75 9.13
N TYR A 588 -6.69 -1.47 9.47
CA TYR A 588 -7.38 -0.78 10.55
C TYR A 588 -8.91 -0.86 10.44
N PHE A 589 -9.44 -0.66 9.24
CA PHE A 589 -10.89 -0.71 9.00
C PHE A 589 -11.50 -2.08 9.34
N ILE A 590 -10.77 -3.17 9.13
CA ILE A 590 -11.23 -4.52 9.47
C ILE A 590 -11.27 -4.69 10.99
N ILE A 591 -10.25 -4.19 11.70
CA ILE A 591 -10.21 -4.18 13.17
C ILE A 591 -11.38 -3.34 13.71
N GLU A 592 -11.54 -2.12 13.22
CA GLU A 592 -12.62 -1.20 13.63
C GLU A 592 -14.00 -1.80 13.35
N ASN A 593 -14.23 -2.38 12.17
CA ASN A 593 -15.49 -3.02 11.80
C ASN A 593 -15.79 -4.24 12.67
N THR A 594 -14.78 -5.05 12.99
CA THR A 594 -14.93 -6.21 13.87
C THR A 594 -15.23 -5.76 15.30
N LEU A 595 -14.52 -4.74 15.80
CA LEU A 595 -14.72 -4.15 17.13
C LEU A 595 -16.15 -3.62 17.30
N LYS A 596 -16.66 -2.86 16.32
CA LYS A 596 -18.01 -2.27 16.35
C LYS A 596 -19.15 -3.28 16.43
N ASN A 597 -18.91 -4.52 15.98
CA ASN A 597 -19.89 -5.59 15.96
C ASN A 597 -19.60 -6.70 17.00
N SER A 598 -18.65 -6.47 17.91
CA SER A 598 -18.22 -7.43 18.95
C SER A 598 -18.81 -7.12 20.33
N ASN A 599 -18.83 -8.13 21.21
CA ASN A 599 -19.14 -7.96 22.63
C ASN A 599 -17.96 -7.32 23.40
N GLU A 600 -18.15 -6.95 24.66
CA GLU A 600 -17.12 -6.29 25.49
C GLU A 600 -15.80 -7.05 25.61
N GLN A 601 -15.86 -8.33 26.00
CA GLN A 601 -14.69 -9.19 26.14
C GLN A 601 -13.86 -9.28 24.86
N ASN A 602 -14.52 -9.43 23.71
CA ASN A 602 -13.85 -9.49 22.41
C ASN A 602 -13.26 -8.12 22.02
N ARG A 603 -13.92 -7.02 22.38
CA ARG A 603 -13.38 -5.67 22.17
C ARG A 603 -12.09 -5.47 22.98
N GLU A 604 -12.05 -5.91 24.24
CA GLU A 604 -10.82 -5.87 25.05
C GLU A 604 -9.70 -6.73 24.45
N ALA A 605 -10.02 -7.93 23.97
CA ALA A 605 -9.04 -8.81 23.33
C ALA A 605 -8.44 -8.16 22.06
N LEU A 606 -9.26 -7.49 21.25
CA LEU A 606 -8.78 -6.72 20.09
C LEU A 606 -7.87 -5.55 20.51
N MET A 607 -8.20 -4.86 21.59
CA MET A 607 -7.36 -3.78 22.11
C MET A 607 -6.00 -4.29 22.59
N LYS A 608 -5.97 -5.44 23.28
CA LYS A 608 -4.73 -6.11 23.72
C LYS A 608 -3.85 -6.58 22.56
N LEU A 609 -4.40 -6.76 21.36
CA LEU A 609 -3.65 -7.14 20.17
C LEU A 609 -2.90 -5.96 19.53
N LEU A 610 -3.39 -4.72 19.66
CA LEU A 610 -2.85 -3.54 18.98
C LEU A 610 -1.33 -3.31 19.16
N PRO A 611 -0.75 -3.49 20.36
CA PRO A 611 0.69 -3.35 20.54
C PRO A 611 1.47 -4.38 19.71
N ALA A 612 1.02 -5.65 19.72
CA ALA A 612 1.68 -6.75 19.01
C ALA A 612 1.67 -6.59 17.48
N ILE A 613 0.70 -5.85 16.94
CA ILE A 613 0.62 -5.53 15.49
C ILE A 613 1.09 -4.09 15.17
N ARG A 614 1.68 -3.39 16.15
CA ARG A 614 2.22 -2.02 16.04
C ARG A 614 1.18 -1.00 15.52
N MET A 615 -0.03 -1.02 16.08
CA MET A 615 -1.16 -0.14 15.71
C MET A 615 -1.60 0.84 16.82
N GLU A 616 -0.70 1.15 17.76
CA GLU A 616 -0.94 2.03 18.92
C GLU A 616 -1.51 3.41 18.55
N LYS A 617 -1.12 3.99 17.40
CA LYS A 617 -1.66 5.29 16.95
C LYS A 617 -3.18 5.32 16.74
N TYR A 618 -3.83 4.16 16.66
CA TYR A 618 -5.28 4.04 16.53
C TYR A 618 -5.99 3.68 17.84
N LYS A 619 -5.24 3.48 18.93
CA LYS A 619 -5.75 3.05 20.22
C LYS A 619 -6.82 3.98 20.76
N THR A 620 -6.54 5.29 20.84
CA THR A 620 -7.49 6.30 21.35
C THR A 620 -8.85 6.23 20.63
N ARG A 621 -8.84 6.12 19.30
CA ARG A 621 -10.08 6.02 18.51
C ARG A 621 -10.86 4.74 18.83
N LEU A 622 -10.17 3.62 19.02
CA LEU A 622 -10.79 2.34 19.33
C LEU A 622 -11.28 2.29 20.79
N GLU A 623 -10.59 2.94 21.73
CA GLU A 623 -11.03 3.13 23.12
C GLU A 623 -12.32 3.95 23.19
N ILE A 624 -12.42 5.03 22.41
CA ILE A 624 -13.67 5.79 22.27
C ILE A 624 -14.81 4.86 21.82
N PHE A 625 -14.60 4.06 20.77
CA PHE A 625 -15.64 3.12 20.33
C PHE A 625 -15.96 2.06 21.38
N HIS A 626 -14.95 1.51 22.06
CA HIS A 626 -15.15 0.56 23.13
C HIS A 626 -16.02 1.17 24.23
N LEU A 627 -15.71 2.37 24.73
CA LEU A 627 -16.54 3.02 25.74
C LEU A 627 -17.96 3.25 25.21
N LEU A 628 -18.11 3.91 24.06
CA LEU A 628 -19.43 4.32 23.54
C LEU A 628 -20.36 3.13 23.28
N LEU A 629 -19.82 1.99 22.85
CA LEU A 629 -20.58 0.77 22.60
C LEU A 629 -20.94 0.03 23.89
N SER A 630 -20.22 0.25 25.00
CA SER A 630 -20.57 -0.27 26.34
C SER A 630 -21.67 0.55 27.05
N GLN A 631 -22.19 1.62 26.42
CA GLN A 631 -23.25 2.48 26.98
C GLN A 631 -22.90 3.03 28.37
N PRO A 632 -21.88 3.90 28.47
CA PRO A 632 -21.36 4.36 29.75
C PRO A 632 -22.37 5.26 30.47
N SER A 633 -22.28 5.32 31.80
CA SER A 633 -22.99 6.34 32.58
C SER A 633 -22.43 7.73 32.30
N LYS A 634 -23.21 8.78 32.62
CA LYS A 634 -22.77 10.17 32.43
C LYS A 634 -21.45 10.49 33.13
N GLN A 635 -21.27 9.97 34.36
CA GLN A 635 -20.04 10.18 35.12
C GLN A 635 -18.85 9.44 34.51
N GLN A 636 -19.06 8.21 34.04
CA GLN A 636 -18.01 7.45 33.34
C GLN A 636 -17.57 8.16 32.06
N LEU A 637 -18.52 8.67 31.27
CA LEU A 637 -18.21 9.44 30.06
C LEU A 637 -17.42 10.71 30.38
N ARG A 638 -17.81 11.45 31.42
CA ARG A 638 -17.10 12.66 31.86
C ARG A 638 -15.66 12.35 32.27
N ASN A 639 -15.47 11.37 33.15
CA ASN A 639 -14.16 10.97 33.65
C ASN A 639 -13.25 10.48 32.52
N PHE A 640 -13.81 9.74 31.56
CA PHE A 640 -13.06 9.26 30.40
C PHE A 640 -12.59 10.39 29.50
N VAL A 641 -13.46 11.35 29.17
CA VAL A 641 -13.07 12.48 28.30
C VAL A 641 -11.93 13.27 28.95
N SER A 642 -12.01 13.55 30.26
CA SER A 642 -10.93 14.23 30.98
C SER A 642 -9.63 13.44 31.02
N SER A 643 -9.67 12.10 31.02
CA SER A 643 -8.45 11.29 31.09
C SER A 643 -7.69 11.18 29.78
N ILE A 644 -8.34 11.44 28.64
CA ILE A 644 -7.71 11.27 27.31
C ILE A 644 -7.62 12.55 26.48
N GLU A 645 -8.06 13.69 27.02
CA GLU A 645 -8.22 14.95 26.28
C GLU A 645 -6.99 15.36 25.46
N GLU A 646 -5.79 15.21 26.03
CA GLU A 646 -4.51 15.54 25.39
C GLU A 646 -4.18 14.65 24.18
N THR A 647 -4.76 13.45 24.12
CA THR A 647 -4.52 12.48 23.04
C THR A 647 -5.55 12.57 21.90
N LEU A 648 -6.57 13.41 22.04
CA LEU A 648 -7.65 13.53 21.07
C LEU A 648 -7.24 14.40 19.89
N ASN A 649 -7.37 13.87 18.67
CA ASN A 649 -7.36 14.69 17.45
C ASN A 649 -8.72 15.39 17.25
N THR A 650 -8.79 16.33 16.31
CA THR A 650 -10.01 17.10 16.01
C THR A 650 -11.22 16.22 15.67
N SER A 651 -11.02 15.11 14.94
CA SER A 651 -12.12 14.20 14.58
C SER A 651 -12.68 13.44 15.78
N ASP A 652 -11.84 13.15 16.78
CA ASP A 652 -12.25 12.50 18.02
C ASP A 652 -13.00 13.48 18.93
N LYS A 653 -12.50 14.72 19.02
CA LYS A 653 -13.16 15.83 19.75
C LYS A 653 -14.58 16.05 19.25
N LEU A 654 -14.79 16.16 17.93
CA LEU A 654 -16.14 16.35 17.35
C LEU A 654 -17.08 15.15 17.59
N LEU A 655 -16.54 13.93 17.53
CA LEU A 655 -17.34 12.72 17.81
C LEU A 655 -17.81 12.68 19.28
N LEU A 656 -16.89 12.92 20.21
CA LEU A 656 -17.18 12.92 21.65
C LEU A 656 -18.09 14.09 22.04
N ALA A 657 -17.86 15.29 21.49
CA ALA A 657 -18.74 16.45 21.71
C ALA A 657 -20.18 16.14 21.32
N ARG A 658 -20.40 15.51 20.16
CA ARG A 658 -21.74 15.07 19.75
C ARG A 658 -22.37 14.10 20.75
N ARG A 659 -21.60 13.15 21.31
CA ARG A 659 -22.12 12.23 22.33
C ARG A 659 -22.45 12.97 23.62
N LEU A 660 -21.56 13.83 24.10
CA LEU A 660 -21.74 14.61 25.32
C LEU A 660 -23.00 15.48 25.28
N ILE A 661 -23.25 16.15 24.13
CA ILE A 661 -24.48 16.93 23.90
C ILE A 661 -25.72 16.04 24.00
N ASN A 662 -25.71 14.84 23.43
CA ASN A 662 -26.85 13.91 23.50
C ASN A 662 -27.10 13.38 24.92
N GLU A 663 -26.08 13.36 25.78
CA GLU A 663 -26.18 12.96 27.20
C GLU A 663 -26.45 14.15 28.15
N ASN A 664 -26.64 15.36 27.60
CA ASN A 664 -26.82 16.61 28.33
C ASN A 664 -25.61 17.05 29.17
N LEU A 665 -24.38 16.70 28.76
CA LEU A 665 -23.12 17.14 29.40
C LEU A 665 -22.53 18.35 28.67
N TYR A 666 -23.26 19.46 28.69
CA TYR A 666 -23.00 20.62 27.82
C TYR A 666 -21.72 21.40 28.15
N ASP A 667 -21.34 21.50 29.43
CA ASP A 667 -20.14 22.24 29.83
C ASP A 667 -18.86 21.54 29.34
N VAL A 668 -18.82 20.21 29.47
CA VAL A 668 -17.71 19.37 28.98
C VAL A 668 -17.65 19.43 27.46
N ALA A 669 -18.80 19.36 26.78
CA ALA A 669 -18.86 19.51 25.33
C ALA A 669 -18.34 20.88 24.87
N SER A 670 -18.66 21.95 25.60
CA SER A 670 -18.17 23.30 25.30
C SER A 670 -16.66 23.42 25.42
N SER A 671 -16.09 22.88 26.50
CA SER A 671 -14.64 22.84 26.70
C SER A 671 -13.94 22.10 25.56
N LEU A 672 -14.48 20.94 25.18
CA LEU A 672 -13.92 20.12 24.11
C LEU A 672 -14.01 20.77 22.72
N LEU A 673 -15.11 21.48 22.43
CA LEU A 673 -15.27 22.22 21.18
C LEU A 673 -14.33 23.43 21.08
N ALA A 674 -14.02 24.07 22.20
CA ALA A 674 -13.08 25.19 22.26
C ALA A 674 -11.63 24.79 21.95
N THR A 675 -11.25 23.52 22.19
CA THR A 675 -9.90 23.01 21.90
C THR A 675 -9.75 22.40 20.50
N VAL A 676 -10.75 22.54 19.63
CA VAL A 676 -10.69 22.08 18.24
C VAL A 676 -9.71 22.93 17.44
N ASN A 677 -8.79 22.28 16.72
CA ASN A 677 -7.84 22.98 15.85
C ASN A 677 -8.49 23.30 14.50
N ASP A 678 -8.69 24.58 14.22
CA ASP A 678 -9.35 25.05 13.00
C ASP A 678 -8.57 24.73 11.72
N ALA A 679 -7.24 24.59 11.80
CA ALA A 679 -6.41 24.19 10.67
C ALA A 679 -6.70 22.76 10.16
N GLU A 680 -7.39 21.92 10.95
CA GLU A 680 -7.77 20.55 10.56
C GLU A 680 -9.21 20.43 10.04
N LEU A 681 -9.96 21.53 10.08
CA LEU A 681 -11.35 21.53 9.71
C LEU A 681 -11.49 21.77 8.21
N ASN A 682 -11.71 20.68 7.48
CA ASN A 682 -12.29 20.80 6.14
C ASN A 682 -13.71 21.37 6.21
N ASP A 683 -14.22 21.82 5.06
CA ASP A 683 -15.53 22.47 4.89
C ASP A 683 -16.66 21.69 5.59
N SER A 684 -16.65 20.36 5.44
CA SER A 684 -17.65 19.48 6.07
C SER A 684 -17.57 19.48 7.60
N ARG A 685 -16.36 19.53 8.17
CA ARG A 685 -16.14 19.55 9.62
C ARG A 685 -16.42 20.92 10.21
N GLN A 686 -16.19 22.01 9.48
CA GLN A 686 -16.58 23.35 9.90
C GLN A 686 -18.10 23.45 10.06
N MET A 687 -18.88 22.94 9.09
CA MET A 687 -20.34 22.84 9.21
C MET A 687 -20.79 21.97 10.41
N VAL A 688 -20.08 20.86 10.69
CA VAL A 688 -20.38 20.02 11.86
C VAL A 688 -20.05 20.75 13.17
N LYS A 689 -18.91 21.45 13.25
CA LYS A 689 -18.52 22.26 14.42
C LYS A 689 -19.60 23.30 14.71
N LEU A 690 -19.99 24.11 13.71
CA LEU A 690 -21.05 25.11 13.85
C LEU A 690 -22.35 24.50 14.38
N ASN A 691 -22.83 23.40 13.78
CA ASN A 691 -24.04 22.72 14.24
C ASN A 691 -23.93 22.29 15.72
N LEU A 692 -22.80 21.68 16.11
CA LEU A 692 -22.60 21.25 17.49
C LEU A 692 -22.50 22.43 18.46
N SER A 693 -21.78 23.50 18.11
CA SER A 693 -21.66 24.71 18.93
C SER A 693 -23.01 25.38 19.15
N LEU A 694 -23.78 25.62 18.08
CA LEU A 694 -25.11 26.23 18.17
C LEU A 694 -26.07 25.39 19.03
N ARG A 695 -26.08 24.05 18.84
CA ARG A 695 -26.91 23.15 19.65
C ARG A 695 -26.51 23.19 21.13
N ASN A 696 -25.21 23.21 21.42
CA ASN A 696 -24.69 23.25 22.78
C ASN A 696 -25.01 24.58 23.47
N ASN A 697 -24.76 25.69 22.80
CA ASN A 697 -24.93 27.04 23.34
C ASN A 697 -26.41 27.37 23.58
N ILE A 698 -27.32 26.95 22.68
CA ILE A 698 -28.78 27.07 22.91
C ILE A 698 -29.23 26.22 24.10
N ALA A 699 -28.66 25.04 24.30
CA ALA A 699 -28.98 24.20 25.45
C ALA A 699 -28.48 24.81 26.77
N ARG A 700 -27.30 25.45 26.77
CA ARG A 700 -26.72 26.18 27.92
C ARG A 700 -27.35 27.55 28.18
N ASN A 701 -28.23 28.04 27.30
CA ASN A 701 -28.78 29.40 27.32
C ASN A 701 -27.70 30.49 27.12
N ASP A 702 -26.63 30.17 26.40
CA ASP A 702 -25.58 31.11 26.01
C ASP A 702 -25.84 31.65 24.60
N PHE A 703 -26.71 32.66 24.53
CA PHE A 703 -27.15 33.24 23.27
C PHE A 703 -26.10 34.16 22.63
N ASN A 704 -25.20 34.74 23.43
CA ASN A 704 -24.08 35.53 22.94
C ASN A 704 -23.09 34.66 22.18
N ALA A 705 -22.71 33.51 22.75
CA ALA A 705 -21.84 32.56 22.07
C ALA A 705 -22.45 32.10 20.73
N CYS A 706 -23.77 31.91 20.65
CA CYS A 706 -24.43 31.58 19.39
C CYS A 706 -24.27 32.70 18.34
N VAL A 707 -24.37 33.96 18.73
CA VAL A 707 -24.21 35.09 17.81
C VAL A 707 -22.77 35.16 17.30
N ASN A 708 -21.80 34.93 18.19
CA ASN A 708 -20.38 34.88 17.83
C ASN A 708 -20.09 33.71 16.88
N ASP A 709 -20.58 32.50 17.19
CA ASP A 709 -20.43 31.32 16.32
C ASP A 709 -20.99 31.56 14.91
N ILE A 710 -22.10 32.28 14.79
CA ILE A 710 -22.70 32.64 13.48
C ILE A 710 -21.83 33.67 12.76
N ALA A 711 -21.31 34.67 13.48
CA ALA A 711 -20.50 35.74 12.89
C ALA A 711 -19.11 35.26 12.44
N GLU A 712 -18.51 34.31 13.17
CA GLU A 712 -17.20 33.73 12.87
C GLU A 712 -17.27 32.64 11.79
N PHE A 713 -18.46 32.19 11.39
CA PHE A 713 -18.61 31.13 10.40
C PHE A 713 -18.19 31.63 9.00
N PRO A 714 -17.19 31.01 8.34
CA PRO A 714 -16.64 31.50 7.08
C PRO A 714 -17.50 31.06 5.89
N LEU A 715 -18.71 31.62 5.80
CA LEU A 715 -19.73 31.25 4.82
C LEU A 715 -19.25 31.36 3.37
N ASP A 716 -18.40 32.34 3.07
CA ASP A 716 -17.89 32.59 1.71
C ASP A 716 -16.65 31.77 1.32
N GLU A 717 -15.98 31.13 2.29
CA GLU A 717 -14.72 30.42 2.05
C GLU A 717 -14.89 28.90 1.91
N ILE A 718 -16.04 28.36 2.31
CA ILE A 718 -16.29 26.92 2.35
C ILE A 718 -17.34 26.47 1.35
N THR A 719 -17.23 25.20 0.96
CA THR A 719 -18.25 24.51 0.17
C THR A 719 -19.41 24.10 1.08
N LEU A 720 -20.59 24.68 0.85
CA LEU A 720 -21.79 24.40 1.65
C LEU A 720 -22.46 23.08 1.25
N SER A 721 -23.20 22.52 2.20
CA SER A 721 -24.01 21.32 2.01
C SER A 721 -25.46 21.59 2.43
N PRO A 722 -26.46 21.00 1.74
CA PRO A 722 -27.86 21.03 2.20
C PRO A 722 -28.04 20.52 3.64
N PHE A 723 -27.08 19.76 4.17
CA PHE A 723 -27.04 19.36 5.58
C PHE A 723 -27.09 20.57 6.53
N ILE A 724 -26.20 21.57 6.37
CA ILE A 724 -26.11 22.65 7.37
C ILE A 724 -27.39 23.49 7.37
N TYR A 725 -27.97 23.73 6.20
CA TYR A 725 -29.26 24.39 6.06
C TYR A 725 -30.35 23.68 6.89
N LYS A 726 -30.52 22.36 6.71
CA LYS A 726 -31.52 21.58 7.45
C LYS A 726 -31.25 21.55 8.96
N GLN A 727 -29.99 21.53 9.37
CA GLN A 727 -29.62 21.55 10.79
C GLN A 727 -29.93 22.92 11.42
N CYS A 728 -29.57 24.01 10.75
CA CYS A 728 -29.90 25.37 11.19
C CYS A 728 -31.41 25.59 11.25
N GLN A 729 -32.20 25.05 10.32
CA GLN A 729 -33.67 25.09 10.40
C GLN A 729 -34.22 24.37 11.63
N TYR A 730 -33.66 23.22 11.99
CA TYR A 730 -34.06 22.50 13.21
C TYR A 730 -33.73 23.32 14.46
N ILE A 731 -32.55 23.95 14.48
CA ILE A 731 -32.10 24.81 15.57
C ILE A 731 -32.99 26.06 15.69
N GLU A 732 -33.34 26.69 14.57
CA GLU A 732 -34.24 27.85 14.49
C GLU A 732 -35.60 27.53 15.11
N LYS A 733 -36.20 26.41 14.71
CA LYS A 733 -37.50 25.97 15.25
C LYS A 733 -37.43 25.72 16.75
N ASN A 734 -36.33 25.14 17.24
CA ASN A 734 -36.15 24.91 18.68
C ASN A 734 -36.00 26.22 19.45
N LEU A 735 -35.21 27.18 18.94
CA LEU A 735 -35.05 28.49 19.56
C LEU A 735 -36.39 29.26 19.56
N ALA A 736 -37.13 29.24 18.45
CA ALA A 736 -38.44 29.88 18.35
C ALA A 736 -39.48 29.28 19.31
N ARG A 737 -39.46 27.96 19.53
CA ARG A 737 -40.29 27.31 20.56
C ARG A 737 -39.90 27.76 21.97
N LYS A 738 -38.59 27.87 22.23
CA LYS A 738 -38.05 28.30 23.52
C LYS A 738 -38.43 29.75 23.84
N ILE A 739 -38.37 30.64 22.85
CA ILE A 739 -38.83 32.03 22.96
C ILE A 739 -40.32 32.07 23.30
N ARG A 740 -41.17 31.38 22.53
CA ARG A 740 -42.62 31.34 22.79
C ARG A 740 -42.97 30.81 24.18
N ALA A 741 -42.26 29.78 24.64
CA ALA A 741 -42.46 29.24 25.99
C ALA A 741 -42.03 30.21 27.09
N SER A 742 -40.98 31.00 26.87
CA SER A 742 -40.55 32.05 27.80
C SER A 742 -41.50 33.25 27.78
N GLU A 743 -41.99 33.68 26.61
CA GLU A 743 -43.00 34.75 26.50
C GLU A 743 -44.31 34.40 27.22
N ALA A 744 -44.71 33.13 27.19
CA ALA A 744 -45.92 32.66 27.86
C ALA A 744 -45.78 32.49 29.38
N ASN A 745 -44.57 32.62 29.94
CA ASN A 745 -44.31 32.43 31.37
C ASN A 745 -43.34 33.50 31.89
N GLU A 746 -43.89 34.60 32.40
CA GLU A 746 -43.14 35.75 32.95
C GLU A 746 -42.23 35.37 34.12
N ASN A 747 -42.56 34.30 34.85
CA ASN A 747 -41.72 33.77 35.94
C ASN A 747 -40.53 32.92 35.44
N SER A 748 -40.36 32.76 34.12
CA SER A 748 -39.23 32.03 33.56
C SER A 748 -37.93 32.80 33.80
N PRO A 749 -36.83 32.14 34.26
CA PRO A 749 -35.52 32.78 34.38
C PRO A 749 -34.95 33.25 33.02
N LEU A 750 -35.58 32.85 31.92
CA LEU A 750 -35.23 33.26 30.56
C LEU A 750 -36.02 34.49 30.07
N PHE A 751 -37.06 34.93 30.79
CA PHE A 751 -37.89 36.08 30.39
C PHE A 751 -37.05 37.36 30.26
N GLY A 752 -36.16 37.62 31.23
CA GLY A 752 -35.21 38.74 31.17
C GLY A 752 -34.12 38.63 30.09
N ARG A 753 -34.09 37.54 29.32
CA ARG A 753 -33.17 37.31 28.18
C ARG A 753 -33.91 37.25 26.83
N LEU A 754 -35.18 37.63 26.78
CA LEU A 754 -35.98 37.56 25.55
C LEU A 754 -35.40 38.38 24.41
N ASP A 755 -34.87 39.57 24.68
CA ASP A 755 -34.30 40.44 23.63
C ASP A 755 -33.11 39.77 22.93
N ILE A 756 -32.21 39.18 23.72
CA ILE A 756 -31.03 38.51 23.16
C ILE A 756 -31.42 37.21 22.43
N MET A 757 -32.42 36.49 22.93
CA MET A 757 -32.96 35.31 22.23
C MET A 757 -33.57 35.68 20.88
N LYS A 758 -34.34 36.78 20.81
CA LYS A 758 -34.92 37.30 19.58
C LYS A 758 -33.83 37.78 18.61
N ALA A 759 -32.79 38.44 19.11
CA ALA A 759 -31.64 38.84 18.32
C ALA A 759 -30.88 37.62 17.74
N THR A 760 -30.64 36.58 18.54
CA THR A 760 -30.04 35.32 18.07
C THR A 760 -30.91 34.65 17.02
N LEU A 761 -32.24 34.63 17.21
CA LEU A 761 -33.17 34.08 16.22
C LEU A 761 -33.09 34.85 14.90
N ALA A 762 -33.03 36.19 14.94
CA ALA A 762 -32.89 37.02 13.75
C ALA A 762 -31.58 36.73 13.01
N LYS A 763 -30.46 36.63 13.74
CA LYS A 763 -29.15 36.26 13.15
C LYS A 763 -29.18 34.87 12.51
N LEU A 764 -29.78 33.88 13.17
CA LEU A 764 -29.91 32.54 12.62
C LEU A 764 -30.80 32.49 11.37
N LYS A 765 -31.85 33.31 11.30
CA LYS A 765 -32.67 33.47 10.09
C LYS A 765 -31.89 34.12 8.95
N GLY A 766 -31.05 35.12 9.24
CA GLY A 766 -30.13 35.71 8.28
C GLY A 766 -29.20 34.65 7.69
N LEU A 767 -28.49 33.90 8.54
CA LEU A 767 -27.62 32.81 8.13
C LEU A 767 -28.35 31.77 7.25
N LEU A 768 -29.59 31.41 7.59
CA LEU A 768 -30.40 30.51 6.78
C LEU A 768 -30.70 31.07 5.38
N GLY A 769 -31.00 32.37 5.28
CA GLY A 769 -31.18 33.06 4.00
C GLY A 769 -29.92 33.02 3.15
N ASP A 770 -28.77 33.33 3.75
CA ASP A 770 -27.47 33.34 3.08
C ASP A 770 -27.08 31.95 2.57
N ILE A 771 -27.26 30.91 3.41
CA ILE A 771 -27.00 29.51 3.02
C ILE A 771 -27.93 29.09 1.87
N ALA A 772 -29.21 29.46 1.91
CA ALA A 772 -30.16 29.08 0.85
C ALA A 772 -29.78 29.71 -0.49
N ALA A 773 -29.54 31.02 -0.50
CA ALA A 773 -29.13 31.75 -1.70
C ALA A 773 -27.84 31.14 -2.29
N ARG A 774 -26.87 30.79 -1.44
CA ARG A 774 -25.61 30.21 -1.91
C ARG A 774 -25.77 28.81 -2.49
N LEU A 775 -26.57 27.94 -1.85
CA LEU A 775 -26.82 26.58 -2.36
C LEU A 775 -27.55 26.60 -3.71
N GLU A 776 -28.43 27.58 -3.94
CA GLU A 776 -29.11 27.75 -5.23
C GLU A 776 -28.13 28.18 -6.33
N GLN A 777 -27.25 29.14 -6.03
CA GLN A 777 -26.20 29.59 -6.95
C GLN A 777 -25.20 28.46 -7.27
N ASP A 778 -24.69 27.77 -6.24
CA ASP A 778 -23.72 26.68 -6.40
C ASP A 778 -24.26 25.59 -7.34
N LYS A 779 -25.56 25.29 -7.30
CA LYS A 779 -26.19 24.30 -8.18
C LYS A 779 -26.10 24.68 -9.67
N VAL A 780 -26.21 25.96 -9.99
CA VAL A 780 -26.06 26.46 -11.36
C VAL A 780 -24.59 26.41 -11.77
N ASP A 781 -23.70 26.92 -10.92
CA ASP A 781 -22.26 26.99 -11.18
C ASP A 781 -21.63 25.60 -11.37
N ILE A 782 -22.00 24.63 -10.52
CA ILE A 782 -21.53 23.24 -10.62
C ILE A 782 -21.89 22.63 -11.98
N ARG A 783 -23.11 22.88 -12.48
CA ARG A 783 -23.56 22.32 -13.78
C ARG A 783 -22.76 22.88 -14.95
N GLN A 784 -22.53 24.19 -14.97
CA GLN A 784 -21.72 24.84 -16.00
C GLN A 784 -20.29 24.29 -15.99
N MET A 785 -19.70 24.21 -14.80
CA MET A 785 -18.33 23.76 -14.59
C MET A 785 -18.09 22.30 -14.98
N ILE A 786 -19.07 21.42 -14.79
CA ILE A 786 -18.99 20.03 -15.29
C ILE A 786 -18.83 20.01 -16.82
N GLY A 787 -19.52 20.91 -17.53
CA GLY A 787 -19.37 21.04 -18.99
C GLY A 787 -17.99 21.55 -19.41
N GLU A 788 -17.49 22.58 -18.71
CA GLU A 788 -16.14 23.13 -18.93
C GLU A 788 -15.04 22.09 -18.63
N LEU A 789 -15.24 21.27 -17.59
CA LEU A 789 -14.36 20.16 -17.25
C LEU A 789 -14.18 19.19 -18.41
N PHE A 790 -15.27 18.66 -18.98
CA PHE A 790 -15.16 17.68 -20.07
C PHE A 790 -14.51 18.28 -21.31
N THR A 791 -14.85 19.52 -21.64
CA THR A 791 -14.22 20.26 -22.75
C THR A 791 -12.70 20.40 -22.55
N THR A 792 -12.26 20.71 -21.32
CA THR A 792 -10.84 20.82 -20.97
C THR A 792 -10.13 19.47 -21.09
N LEU A 793 -10.80 18.39 -20.66
CA LEU A 793 -10.24 17.05 -20.71
C LEU A 793 -10.07 16.56 -22.16
N ASP A 794 -11.07 16.78 -23.03
CA ASP A 794 -10.99 16.42 -24.44
C ASP A 794 -9.82 17.13 -25.13
N ALA A 795 -9.68 18.44 -24.91
CA ALA A 795 -8.57 19.23 -25.44
C ALA A 795 -7.20 18.69 -24.96
N TRP A 796 -7.11 18.25 -23.70
CA TRP A 796 -5.88 17.67 -23.16
C TRP A 796 -5.57 16.28 -23.77
N ILE A 797 -6.58 15.42 -23.92
CA ILE A 797 -6.45 14.11 -24.57
C ILE A 797 -5.97 14.27 -26.01
N GLU A 798 -6.57 15.18 -26.77
CA GLU A 798 -6.18 15.47 -28.15
C GLU A 798 -4.75 16.00 -28.25
N SER A 799 -4.38 16.96 -27.39
CA SER A 799 -3.03 17.51 -27.36
C SER A 799 -1.96 16.45 -27.07
N THR A 800 -2.31 15.40 -26.33
CA THR A 800 -1.41 14.30 -25.98
C THR A 800 -1.09 13.41 -27.17
N LYS A 801 -2.07 13.15 -28.05
CA LYS A 801 -1.87 12.37 -29.29
C LYS A 801 -0.90 13.03 -30.25
N ASN A 802 -0.86 14.36 -30.27
CA ASN A 802 -0.06 15.14 -31.20
C ASN A 802 1.37 15.44 -30.68
N ARG A 803 1.73 15.00 -29.46
CA ARG A 803 3.07 15.19 -28.89
C ARG A 803 3.94 13.97 -29.17
N ASP A 804 5.09 14.18 -29.82
CA ASP A 804 6.10 13.15 -30.14
C ASP A 804 6.80 12.57 -28.89
N ASP A 805 6.97 11.24 -28.82
CA ASP A 805 7.54 10.49 -27.68
C ASP A 805 9.00 10.89 -27.36
N ARG A 806 9.70 11.52 -28.31
CA ARG A 806 11.13 11.87 -28.20
C ARG A 806 11.41 13.31 -27.76
N LYS A 807 10.37 14.11 -27.45
CA LYS A 807 10.49 15.56 -27.16
C LYS A 807 10.14 15.96 -25.72
N ILE A 808 10.01 15.00 -24.79
CA ILE A 808 9.67 15.25 -23.38
C ILE A 808 10.89 14.99 -22.49
#